data_AF-A0A9E9C6W1-F1
#
_entry.id   AF-A0A9E9C6W1-F1
#
_cell.length_a   1.000
_cell.length_b   1.000
_cell.length_c   1.000
_cell.angle_alpha   90.00
_cell.angle_beta   90.00
_cell.angle_gamma   90.00
#
_symmetry.space_group_name_H-M   'P 1'
#
loop_
_entity.id
_entity.type
_entity.pdbx_description
1 polymer ?
#
loop_
_entity_poly.entity_id
_entity_poly.type
_entity_poly.pdbx_seq_one_letter_code
_entity_poly.pdbx_strand_id
1 'polypeptide(L)'
;MLESYRNHVAERSSLHIPPLPLSAEQTSALCELLKDPPVGEEEALLSLLRDRIPPGVDQAAYVKAGFLTALAKGEATSPLVSPKQAVELLGTMMGGYNVQSLVDLLQSDDADLATAAVAALSKTLLVYDAFHDVLELAESGNVYAKQVVDAWANAEWFTCRPQLPESITVTVFKVPGETNTDDLSPAPHATTRPDIPLHATVMLESRMPGALETIAQLKQKGYPVAYVGDVVGTGSSRKSATNSVQWHIGEDIPFVPNKRTGGYVLGGKIAPIFFNTVEDSGGLPIECDVTKMETGDVITIYPYKGEITNDAGEVISTFTLKPDTILDEVRAGGRIPLLIGRTLTDKTRAALGLEPSTVFTRPQMPPDSGKGFTLAQKMVGKACGLPGVRPGTYCEPMMTTVGSQDTTGPMTRDELKELACLGFGADLVMQSFCHTAAYPKPVDVKTHHELPDFITSRGGVSLRPGDGIIHSWLNRMLLPDTVGTGGDSHTRFPLGISFPAGSGLVAFAAALGVMPLDMPESVLVRFKGTLQPGVTLRDIVNAIPYVAIQQGKLTVAKENKQNIYSGKIIEMEGLPDLKLEQAFELTDATAERSAAGCTIKLSPETVAEYLRSNVALLKNMVARGYGDARTILRRVSKMEQWLANPVLMEADVDADYADVIEVDLNQITEPLVAAPNDPDNIKLMSECAGDPIHEVFIGSCMTNIGHYRAAAKVLEGAGPVKGRLWICPPTRMDEKQLREEGYYGIFAAAGARTEMPGCSLCMGNQARVADGVTVFSTSTRNFNNRMGKGAQVYLGSAELAAVCALLGRIPTIEEYMEIITNKLDPFAADLYRYLNFDQIPGFEEEGRVIPLEAMPRIEDVLGMPAIANR
;
A
#
# COMPACT_ATOMS: atom_id res chain seq x y z
N MET A 1 19.82 32.59 0.76
CA MET A 1 19.22 31.37 1.36
C MET A 1 18.46 31.69 2.64
N LEU A 2 19.08 32.29 3.67
CA LEU A 2 18.39 32.58 4.94
C LEU A 2 17.13 33.45 4.80
N GLU A 3 17.19 34.53 4.01
CA GLU A 3 16.03 35.41 3.80
C GLU A 3 14.85 34.67 3.16
N SER A 4 15.09 33.93 2.07
CA SER A 4 14.05 33.14 1.42
C SER A 4 13.50 32.03 2.33
N TYR A 5 14.36 31.40 3.13
CA TYR A 5 13.94 30.41 4.12
C TYR A 5 13.08 31.04 5.23
N ARG A 6 13.42 32.23 5.73
CA ARG A 6 12.62 32.97 6.73
C ARG A 6 11.25 33.36 6.20
N ASN A 7 11.17 33.80 4.95
CA ASN A 7 9.89 34.09 4.31
C ASN A 7 9.02 32.83 4.23
N HIS A 8 9.62 31.69 3.88
CA HIS A 8 8.93 30.39 3.90
C HIS A 8 8.47 29.99 5.31
N VAL A 9 9.33 30.16 6.33
CA VAL A 9 8.96 29.92 7.73
C VAL A 9 7.76 30.78 8.14
N ALA A 10 7.76 32.08 7.78
CA ALA A 10 6.66 32.98 8.09
C ALA A 10 5.35 32.59 7.38
N GLU A 11 5.43 32.21 6.09
CA GLU A 11 4.29 31.71 5.31
C GLU A 11 3.68 30.47 5.98
N ARG A 12 4.51 29.49 6.34
CA ARG A 12 4.03 28.24 6.96
C ARG A 12 3.53 28.43 8.39
N SER A 13 4.15 29.35 9.14
CA SER A 13 3.70 29.70 10.49
C SER A 13 2.28 30.31 10.50
N SER A 14 1.88 31.02 9.43
CA SER A 14 0.50 31.52 9.28
C SER A 14 -0.54 30.41 9.16
N LEU A 15 -0.11 29.21 8.77
CA LEU A 15 -0.90 27.98 8.72
C LEU A 15 -0.70 27.11 9.97
N HIS A 16 0.05 27.57 10.97
CA HIS A 16 0.38 26.85 12.21
C HIS A 16 1.13 25.52 11.98
N ILE A 17 1.99 25.49 10.96
CA ILE A 17 2.78 24.30 10.59
C ILE A 17 4.27 24.66 10.42
N PRO A 18 5.20 23.71 10.65
CA PRO A 18 6.63 23.94 10.48
C PRO A 18 7.01 24.17 9.00
N PRO A 19 8.19 24.77 8.74
CA PRO A 19 8.74 24.86 7.39
C PRO A 19 8.98 23.47 6.78
N LEU A 20 9.03 23.41 5.45
CA LEU A 20 9.50 22.21 4.74
C LEU A 20 10.95 21.87 5.12
N PRO A 21 11.35 20.59 5.01
CA PRO A 21 12.76 20.20 5.06
C PRO A 21 13.57 20.91 3.95
N LEU A 22 14.87 21.08 4.18
CA LEU A 22 15.76 21.73 3.22
C LEU A 22 15.93 20.90 1.95
N SER A 23 15.93 21.57 0.80
CA SER A 23 16.33 20.96 -0.48
C SER A 23 17.85 20.73 -0.55
N ALA A 24 18.31 20.02 -1.58
CA ALA A 24 19.74 19.84 -1.84
C ALA A 24 20.45 21.18 -2.08
N GLU A 25 19.83 22.10 -2.82
CA GLU A 25 20.37 23.44 -3.11
C GLU A 25 20.43 24.30 -1.85
N GLN A 26 19.37 24.26 -1.02
CA GLN A 26 19.36 24.96 0.27
C GLN A 26 20.41 24.39 1.21
N THR A 27 20.59 23.07 1.24
CA THR A 27 21.60 22.39 2.04
C THR A 27 23.01 22.75 1.58
N SER A 28 23.25 22.81 0.26
CA SER A 28 24.53 23.27 -0.29
C SER A 28 24.84 24.71 0.11
N ALA A 29 23.86 25.61 0.03
CA ALA A 29 24.03 26.99 0.46
C ALA A 29 24.25 27.10 1.98
N LEU A 30 23.59 26.24 2.78
CA LEU A 30 23.82 26.14 4.22
C LEU A 30 25.26 25.69 4.53
N CYS A 31 25.80 24.71 3.80
CA CYS A 31 27.19 24.27 3.97
C CYS A 31 28.19 25.42 3.75
N GLU A 32 27.96 26.30 2.78
CA GLU A 32 28.81 27.50 2.59
C GLU A 32 28.66 28.50 3.75
N LEU A 33 27.44 28.74 4.23
CA LEU A 33 27.21 29.59 5.41
C LEU A 33 27.84 29.00 6.67
N LEU A 34 27.94 27.69 6.81
CA LEU A 34 28.59 27.05 7.95
C LEU A 34 30.12 27.19 7.91
N LYS A 35 30.72 27.41 6.73
CA LYS A 35 32.17 27.70 6.61
C LYS A 35 32.50 29.14 7.01
N ASP A 36 31.62 30.08 6.67
CA ASP A 36 31.75 31.51 6.99
C ASP A 36 30.43 32.06 7.55
N PRO A 37 30.13 31.82 8.84
CA PRO A 37 28.83 32.14 9.42
C PRO A 37 28.65 33.65 9.62
N PRO A 38 27.52 34.22 9.19
CA PRO A 38 27.17 35.58 9.55
C PRO A 38 27.01 35.71 11.07
N VAL A 39 27.49 36.82 11.63
CA VAL A 39 27.39 37.10 13.08
C VAL A 39 25.94 37.08 13.55
N GLY A 40 25.65 36.30 14.60
CA GLY A 40 24.32 36.19 15.21
C GLY A 40 23.42 35.13 14.57
N GLU A 41 23.89 34.39 13.56
CA GLU A 41 23.16 33.31 12.89
C GLU A 41 23.59 31.91 13.34
N GLU A 42 24.53 31.79 14.27
CA GLU A 42 25.27 30.56 14.56
C GLU A 42 24.34 29.41 14.98
N GLU A 43 23.46 29.64 15.96
CA GLU A 43 22.52 28.61 16.43
C GLU A 43 21.45 28.29 15.37
N ALA A 44 21.03 29.29 14.58
CA ALA A 44 20.07 29.06 13.51
C ALA A 44 20.66 28.13 12.44
N LEU A 45 21.90 28.36 12.02
CA LEU A 45 22.60 27.49 11.06
C LEU A 45 22.80 26.08 11.61
N LEU A 46 23.18 25.94 12.88
CA LEU A 46 23.33 24.63 13.53
C LEU A 46 22.01 23.88 13.62
N SER A 47 20.90 24.54 13.99
CA SER A 47 19.58 23.91 14.00
C SER A 47 19.12 23.51 12.61
N LEU A 48 19.39 24.30 11.57
CA LEU A 48 19.09 23.90 10.18
C LEU A 48 19.84 22.63 9.76
N LEU A 49 21.13 22.55 10.08
CA LEU A 49 21.97 21.39 9.77
C LEU A 49 21.51 20.14 10.54
N ARG A 50 21.23 20.32 11.83
CA ARG A 50 20.87 19.24 12.76
C ARG A 50 19.46 18.71 12.50
N ASP A 51 18.49 19.60 12.35
CA ASP A 51 17.07 19.27 12.51
C ASP A 51 16.24 19.35 11.23
N ARG A 52 16.71 20.03 10.17
CA ARG A 52 15.88 20.38 8.99
C ARG A 52 16.28 19.70 7.68
N ILE A 53 17.23 18.78 7.71
CA ILE A 53 17.65 18.01 6.51
C ILE A 53 17.12 16.58 6.63
N PRO A 54 16.42 16.05 5.61
CA PRO A 54 15.96 14.65 5.61
C PRO A 54 17.13 13.66 5.79
N PRO A 55 16.91 12.52 6.47
CA PRO A 55 17.92 11.47 6.62
C PRO A 55 17.97 10.54 5.38
N GLY A 56 18.78 9.48 5.44
CA GLY A 56 18.77 8.42 4.44
C GLY A 56 19.48 8.79 3.13
N VAL A 57 18.86 8.43 2.01
CA VAL A 57 19.37 8.69 0.65
C VAL A 57 18.62 9.82 -0.09
N ASP A 58 18.08 10.78 0.67
CA ASP A 58 17.62 12.03 0.07
C ASP A 58 18.79 12.85 -0.53
N GLN A 59 18.52 13.65 -1.56
CA GLN A 59 19.55 14.47 -2.20
C GLN A 59 20.13 15.52 -1.24
N ALA A 60 19.34 16.06 -0.31
CA ALA A 60 19.84 16.94 0.73
C ALA A 60 20.72 16.18 1.74
N ALA A 61 20.38 14.93 2.05
CA ALA A 61 21.20 14.05 2.87
C ALA A 61 22.56 13.76 2.22
N TYR A 62 22.61 13.59 0.89
CA TYR A 62 23.87 13.43 0.16
C TYR A 62 24.82 14.61 0.38
N VAL A 63 24.30 15.84 0.21
CA VAL A 63 25.09 17.08 0.42
C VAL A 63 25.54 17.21 1.87
N LYS A 64 24.64 16.93 2.83
CA LYS A 64 24.96 16.96 4.27
C LYS A 64 26.06 15.95 4.62
N ALA A 65 25.94 14.71 4.18
CA ALA A 65 26.91 13.65 4.46
C ALA A 65 28.29 14.03 3.91
N GLY A 66 28.36 14.46 2.63
CA GLY A 66 29.63 14.87 2.02
C GLY A 66 30.30 16.03 2.76
N PHE A 67 29.54 17.04 3.17
CA PHE A 67 30.07 18.16 3.96
C PHE A 67 30.59 17.73 5.33
N LEU A 68 29.81 16.93 6.07
CA LEU A 68 30.22 16.46 7.40
C LEU A 68 31.45 15.54 7.32
N THR A 69 31.54 14.69 6.29
CA THR A 69 32.72 13.85 6.05
C THR A 69 33.96 14.70 5.77
N ALA A 70 33.84 15.75 4.95
CA ALA A 70 34.95 16.66 4.67
C ALA A 70 35.43 17.40 5.94
N LEU A 71 34.51 17.81 6.83
CA LEU A 71 34.86 18.38 8.13
C LEU A 71 35.57 17.36 9.03
N ALA A 72 35.06 16.13 9.11
CA ALA A 72 35.65 15.07 9.92
C ALA A 72 37.07 14.68 9.46
N LYS A 73 37.32 14.69 8.13
CA LYS A 73 38.63 14.40 7.53
C LYS A 73 39.57 15.61 7.47
N GLY A 74 39.12 16.80 7.88
CA GLY A 74 39.90 18.04 7.82
C GLY A 74 40.12 18.60 6.40
N GLU A 75 39.34 18.13 5.42
CA GLU A 75 39.34 18.59 4.03
C GLU A 75 38.54 19.90 3.85
N ALA A 76 37.66 20.19 4.81
CA ALA A 76 36.96 21.45 4.97
C ALA A 76 37.00 21.90 6.44
N THR A 77 36.71 23.17 6.70
CA THR A 77 36.65 23.72 8.07
C THR A 77 35.37 24.51 8.27
N SER A 78 34.89 24.53 9.52
CA SER A 78 33.78 25.36 9.98
C SER A 78 34.10 25.85 11.39
N PRO A 79 33.87 27.13 11.71
CA PRO A 79 33.99 27.61 13.09
C PRO A 79 32.86 27.12 14.01
N LEU A 80 31.78 26.53 13.46
CA LEU A 80 30.60 26.09 14.24
C LEU A 80 30.53 24.58 14.44
N VAL A 81 31.18 23.80 13.58
CA VAL A 81 31.12 22.33 13.61
C VAL A 81 32.54 21.79 13.65
N SER A 82 32.94 21.27 14.81
CA SER A 82 34.22 20.58 14.97
C SER A 82 34.22 19.22 14.25
N PRO A 83 35.41 18.65 13.93
CA PRO A 83 35.50 17.31 13.34
C PRO A 83 34.72 16.25 14.12
N LYS A 84 34.81 16.25 15.45
CA LYS A 84 34.07 15.33 16.32
C LYS A 84 32.56 15.50 16.21
N GLN A 85 32.06 16.74 16.27
CA GLN A 85 30.63 17.03 16.09
C GLN A 85 30.14 16.63 14.69
N ALA A 86 30.99 16.70 13.67
CA ALA A 86 30.65 16.23 12.34
C ALA A 86 30.40 14.72 12.31
N VAL A 87 31.22 13.92 13.02
CA VAL A 87 31.01 12.48 13.19
C VAL A 87 29.73 12.18 13.97
N GLU A 88 29.46 12.92 15.05
CA GLU A 88 28.23 12.78 15.83
C GLU A 88 26.99 13.08 14.96
N LEU A 89 27.03 14.13 14.13
CA LEU A 89 25.95 14.46 13.21
C LEU A 89 25.79 13.44 12.08
N LEU A 90 26.88 12.86 11.55
CA LEU A 90 26.81 11.72 10.63
C LEU A 90 26.04 10.54 11.26
N GLY A 91 26.23 10.30 12.56
CA GLY A 91 25.51 9.27 13.32
C GLY A 91 23.99 9.50 13.44
N THR A 92 23.49 10.71 13.15
CA THR A 92 22.06 11.03 13.24
C THR A 92 21.29 10.85 11.93
N MET A 93 21.96 10.49 10.84
CA MET A 93 21.37 10.46 9.50
C MET A 93 20.62 9.17 9.16
N MET A 94 20.35 8.31 10.15
CA MET A 94 19.68 7.00 10.08
C MET A 94 20.44 5.91 9.30
N GLY A 95 21.02 6.25 8.14
CA GLY A 95 21.72 5.35 7.23
C GLY A 95 21.88 5.94 5.82
N GLY A 96 22.47 5.18 4.90
CA GLY A 96 22.74 5.64 3.54
C GLY A 96 24.10 6.32 3.40
N TYR A 97 24.12 7.57 2.91
CA TYR A 97 25.36 8.26 2.53
C TYR A 97 26.35 8.51 3.67
N ASN A 98 25.90 8.45 4.93
CA ASN A 98 26.73 8.59 6.11
C ASN A 98 27.51 7.30 6.47
N VAL A 99 27.02 6.11 6.08
CA VAL A 99 27.52 4.83 6.61
C VAL A 99 28.97 4.60 6.25
N GLN A 100 29.34 4.65 4.96
CA GLN A 100 30.72 4.43 4.53
C GLN A 100 31.69 5.42 5.19
N SER A 101 31.26 6.67 5.35
CA SER A 101 32.09 7.68 6.01
C SER A 101 32.36 7.33 7.48
N LEU A 102 31.36 6.81 8.20
CA LEU A 102 31.54 6.34 9.57
C LEU A 102 32.46 5.10 9.64
N VAL A 103 32.35 4.18 8.67
CA VAL A 103 33.23 2.99 8.60
C VAL A 103 34.69 3.41 8.37
N ASP A 104 34.94 4.34 7.44
CA ASP A 104 36.28 4.91 7.20
C ASP A 104 36.85 5.54 8.49
N LEU A 105 36.02 6.25 9.25
CA LEU A 105 36.43 6.96 10.47
C LEU A 105 36.78 6.04 11.65
N LEU A 106 36.41 4.75 11.62
CA LEU A 106 36.92 3.74 12.56
C LEU A 106 38.43 3.53 12.43
N GLN A 107 39.03 3.96 11.32
CA GLN A 107 40.46 3.89 11.04
C GLN A 107 41.18 5.22 11.27
N SER A 108 40.51 6.21 11.87
CA SER A 108 41.14 7.51 12.15
C SER A 108 42.28 7.38 13.17
N ASP A 109 43.37 8.10 12.94
CA ASP A 109 44.46 8.27 13.91
C ASP A 109 44.03 9.11 15.12
N ASP A 110 42.93 9.86 15.01
CA ASP A 110 42.31 10.59 16.12
C ASP A 110 41.34 9.69 16.88
N ALA A 111 41.73 9.32 18.10
CA ALA A 111 40.95 8.45 18.98
C ALA A 111 39.56 9.02 19.32
N ASP A 112 39.39 10.34 19.38
CA ASP A 112 38.08 10.95 19.65
C ASP A 112 37.13 10.77 18.46
N LEU A 113 37.64 10.86 17.23
CA LEU A 113 36.85 10.65 16.01
C LEU A 113 36.47 9.17 15.84
N ALA A 114 37.42 8.26 16.06
CA ALA A 114 37.15 6.83 16.00
C ALA A 114 36.13 6.41 17.07
N THR A 115 36.24 6.94 18.30
CA THR A 115 35.26 6.68 19.37
C THR A 115 33.87 7.24 19.05
N ALA A 116 33.78 8.43 18.45
CA ALA A 116 32.51 8.99 17.99
C ALA A 116 31.89 8.13 16.87
N ALA A 117 32.71 7.60 15.96
CA ALA A 117 32.25 6.69 14.91
C ALA A 117 31.72 5.37 15.47
N VAL A 118 32.38 4.81 16.49
CA VAL A 118 31.86 3.64 17.23
C VAL A 118 30.48 3.94 17.83
N ALA A 119 30.34 5.06 18.55
CA ALA A 119 29.09 5.43 19.19
C ALA A 119 27.94 5.62 18.19
N ALA A 120 28.25 6.14 17.00
CA ALA A 120 27.32 6.27 15.89
C ALA A 120 26.94 4.90 15.30
N LEU A 121 27.91 4.12 14.81
CA LEU A 121 27.66 2.84 14.13
C LEU A 121 27.00 1.80 15.03
N SER A 122 27.30 1.81 16.33
CA SER A 122 26.68 0.90 17.31
C SER A 122 25.15 1.05 17.39
N LYS A 123 24.60 2.18 16.93
CA LYS A 123 23.16 2.49 16.91
C LYS A 123 22.57 2.56 15.50
N THR A 124 23.40 2.51 14.45
CA THR A 124 22.95 2.55 13.05
C THR A 124 22.44 1.18 12.63
N LEU A 125 21.17 1.10 12.23
CA LEU A 125 20.55 -0.17 11.79
C LEU A 125 20.73 -0.41 10.28
N LEU A 126 20.66 0.66 9.49
CA LEU A 126 20.64 0.63 8.03
C LEU A 126 22.08 0.56 7.46
N VAL A 127 22.86 -0.41 7.93
CA VAL A 127 24.26 -0.63 7.48
C VAL A 127 24.34 -1.51 6.23
N TYR A 128 23.34 -2.37 5.99
CA TYR A 128 23.26 -3.28 4.85
C TYR A 128 24.60 -3.98 4.56
N ASP A 129 25.16 -3.86 3.36
CA ASP A 129 26.39 -4.55 2.96
C ASP A 129 27.63 -4.03 3.69
N ALA A 130 27.62 -2.78 4.21
CA ALA A 130 28.72 -2.24 5.02
C ALA A 130 28.91 -2.99 6.35
N PHE A 131 27.96 -3.88 6.72
CA PHE A 131 28.18 -4.89 7.74
C PHE A 131 29.45 -5.71 7.48
N HIS A 132 29.69 -6.12 6.23
CA HIS A 132 30.84 -6.92 5.86
C HIS A 132 32.14 -6.13 6.01
N ASP A 133 32.14 -4.85 5.61
CA ASP A 133 33.30 -3.97 5.74
C ASP A 133 33.70 -3.78 7.21
N VAL A 134 32.72 -3.59 8.11
CA VAL A 134 32.98 -3.46 9.55
C VAL A 134 33.49 -4.78 10.14
N LEU A 135 32.94 -5.92 9.70
CA LEU A 135 33.37 -7.24 10.18
C LEU A 135 34.81 -7.55 9.72
N GLU A 136 35.13 -7.35 8.45
CA GLU A 136 36.48 -7.53 7.90
C GLU A 136 37.49 -6.62 8.63
N LEU A 137 37.10 -5.37 8.88
CA LEU A 137 37.93 -4.43 9.63
C LEU A 137 38.17 -4.90 11.08
N ALA A 138 37.15 -5.45 11.75
CA ALA A 138 37.30 -6.03 13.09
C ALA A 138 38.22 -7.27 13.09
N GLU A 139 38.07 -8.15 12.09
CA GLU A 139 38.91 -9.35 11.90
C GLU A 139 40.38 -8.99 11.60
N SER A 140 40.62 -7.87 10.94
CA SER A 140 41.97 -7.34 10.70
C SER A 140 42.68 -6.82 11.97
N GLY A 141 41.97 -6.75 13.11
CA GLY A 141 42.51 -6.32 14.40
C GLY A 141 42.18 -4.88 14.80
N ASN A 142 41.31 -4.17 14.07
CA ASN A 142 40.87 -2.84 14.46
C ASN A 142 39.99 -2.89 15.72
N VAL A 143 40.46 -2.27 16.81
CA VAL A 143 39.78 -2.30 18.11
C VAL A 143 38.45 -1.56 18.13
N TYR A 144 38.26 -0.54 17.30
CA TYR A 144 37.02 0.25 17.21
C TYR A 144 35.96 -0.50 16.42
N ALA A 145 36.33 -1.10 15.28
CA ALA A 145 35.44 -1.98 14.53
C ALA A 145 34.96 -3.16 15.37
N LYS A 146 35.86 -3.76 16.17
CA LYS A 146 35.50 -4.80 17.14
C LYS A 146 34.44 -4.32 18.14
N GLN A 147 34.56 -3.09 18.67
CA GLN A 147 33.55 -2.54 19.58
C GLN A 147 32.17 -2.40 18.91
N VAL A 148 32.12 -1.99 17.64
CA VAL A 148 30.86 -1.91 16.88
C VAL A 148 30.24 -3.31 16.72
N VAL A 149 31.05 -4.29 16.33
CA VAL A 149 30.62 -5.69 16.20
C VAL A 149 30.09 -6.23 17.55
N ASP A 150 30.80 -5.97 18.64
CA ASP A 150 30.38 -6.38 19.99
C ASP A 150 29.06 -5.69 20.39
N ALA A 151 28.90 -4.39 20.10
CA ALA A 151 27.67 -3.64 20.38
C ALA A 151 26.45 -4.16 19.60
N TRP A 152 26.63 -4.48 18.31
CA TRP A 152 25.59 -5.11 17.50
C TRP A 152 25.22 -6.50 18.02
N ALA A 153 26.21 -7.32 18.39
CA ALA A 153 26.00 -8.66 18.92
C ALA A 153 25.26 -8.65 20.27
N ASN A 154 25.43 -7.58 21.06
CA ASN A 154 24.77 -7.35 22.35
C ASN A 154 23.44 -6.57 22.24
N ALA A 155 23.01 -6.26 21.01
CA ALA A 155 21.79 -5.48 20.74
C ALA A 155 21.74 -4.12 21.46
N GLU A 156 22.87 -3.42 21.58
CA GLU A 156 22.94 -2.14 22.29
C GLU A 156 22.03 -1.07 21.68
N TRP A 157 21.85 -1.10 20.36
CA TRP A 157 20.88 -0.25 19.63
C TRP A 157 19.45 -0.38 20.16
N PHE A 158 19.08 -1.54 20.71
CA PHE A 158 17.76 -1.84 21.26
C PHE A 158 17.73 -1.65 22.78
N THR A 159 18.72 -2.17 23.49
CA THR A 159 18.75 -2.12 24.96
C THR A 159 18.95 -0.72 25.53
N CYS A 160 19.56 0.20 24.76
CA CYS A 160 19.69 1.61 25.15
C CYS A 160 18.38 2.42 25.00
N ARG A 161 17.35 1.86 24.34
CA ARG A 161 16.04 2.50 24.18
C ARG A 161 15.15 2.20 25.39
N PRO A 162 14.34 3.17 25.85
CA PRO A 162 13.44 2.96 26.97
C PRO A 162 12.44 1.85 26.66
N GLN A 163 12.17 0.99 27.63
CA GLN A 163 11.07 0.03 27.54
C GLN A 163 9.72 0.77 27.58
N LEU A 164 8.69 0.13 27.03
CA LEU A 164 7.33 0.61 27.18
C LEU A 164 6.98 0.66 28.69
N PRO A 165 6.40 1.76 29.21
CA PRO A 165 6.05 1.84 30.63
C PRO A 165 5.02 0.77 31.04
N GLU A 166 5.12 0.29 32.28
CA GLU A 166 4.14 -0.67 32.84
C GLU A 166 2.72 -0.10 32.94
N SER A 167 2.60 1.23 33.03
CA SER A 167 1.34 1.97 33.07
C SER A 167 1.46 3.25 32.26
N ILE A 168 0.48 3.53 31.41
CA ILE A 168 0.46 4.68 30.50
C ILE A 168 -0.86 5.42 30.72
N THR A 169 -0.79 6.65 31.23
CA THR A 169 -1.98 7.49 31.40
C THR A 169 -2.20 8.35 30.16
N VAL A 170 -3.39 8.28 29.57
CA VAL A 170 -3.75 9.00 28.34
C VAL A 170 -5.08 9.71 28.50
N THR A 171 -5.28 10.76 27.72
CA THR A 171 -6.59 11.39 27.54
C THR A 171 -7.27 10.86 26.28
N VAL A 172 -8.53 10.46 26.39
CA VAL A 172 -9.29 9.88 25.28
C VAL A 172 -9.76 10.96 24.30
N PHE A 173 -9.51 10.75 23.01
CA PHE A 173 -10.18 11.41 21.90
C PHE A 173 -10.99 10.37 21.11
N LYS A 174 -12.31 10.34 21.33
CA LYS A 174 -13.22 9.34 20.76
C LYS A 174 -13.87 9.86 19.48
N VAL A 175 -13.78 9.08 18.40
CA VAL A 175 -14.56 9.26 17.18
C VAL A 175 -15.57 8.12 17.07
N PRO A 176 -16.87 8.39 17.30
CA PRO A 176 -17.88 7.33 17.30
C PRO A 176 -18.20 6.80 15.89
N GLY A 177 -18.54 5.52 15.83
CA GLY A 177 -18.83 4.76 14.62
C GLY A 177 -17.58 4.24 13.92
N GLU A 178 -17.66 4.19 12.58
CA GLU A 178 -16.55 3.78 11.72
C GLU A 178 -15.74 5.00 11.27
N THR A 179 -14.44 5.01 11.59
CA THR A 179 -13.46 5.92 11.01
C THR A 179 -12.86 5.29 9.76
N ASN A 180 -13.22 5.82 8.59
CA ASN A 180 -12.56 5.47 7.35
C ASN A 180 -11.25 6.24 7.19
N THR A 181 -10.28 5.67 6.49
CA THR A 181 -9.03 6.37 6.16
C THR A 181 -9.23 7.62 5.30
N ASP A 182 -10.35 7.75 4.57
CA ASP A 182 -10.74 9.01 3.91
C ASP A 182 -11.17 10.10 4.92
N ASP A 183 -11.69 9.74 6.10
CA ASP A 183 -11.99 10.71 7.16
C ASP A 183 -10.69 11.29 7.76
N LEU A 184 -9.65 10.47 7.86
CA LEU A 184 -8.35 10.86 8.39
C LEU A 184 -7.45 11.56 7.35
N SER A 185 -7.62 11.21 6.08
CA SER A 185 -6.80 11.70 4.97
C SER A 185 -7.68 11.83 3.71
N PRO A 186 -8.44 12.94 3.56
CA PRO A 186 -9.45 13.07 2.51
C PRO A 186 -8.87 13.02 1.09
N ALA A 187 -9.58 12.37 0.17
CA ALA A 187 -9.16 12.21 -1.23
C ALA A 187 -8.85 13.54 -1.96
N PRO A 188 -9.62 14.64 -1.81
CA PRO A 188 -9.33 15.92 -2.48
C PRO A 188 -7.96 16.53 -2.13
N HIS A 189 -7.41 16.15 -0.97
CA HIS A 189 -6.14 16.60 -0.43
C HIS A 189 -4.99 15.61 -0.68
N ALA A 190 -5.18 14.58 -1.52
CA ALA A 190 -4.16 13.56 -1.79
C ALA A 190 -2.81 14.14 -2.25
N THR A 191 -2.83 15.29 -2.92
CA THR A 191 -1.64 15.98 -3.42
C THR A 191 -0.75 16.57 -2.34
N THR A 192 -1.25 16.75 -1.10
CA THR A 192 -0.45 17.27 0.02
C THR A 192 0.14 16.18 0.91
N ARG A 193 -0.16 14.89 0.66
CA ARG A 193 0.24 13.76 1.52
C ARG A 193 1.73 13.69 1.87
N PRO A 194 2.69 13.98 0.96
CA PRO A 194 4.12 14.00 1.31
C PRO A 194 4.50 15.12 2.29
N ASP A 195 3.73 16.20 2.33
CA ASP A 195 3.87 17.28 3.30
C ASP A 195 2.99 16.96 4.52
N ILE A 196 3.49 16.06 5.38
CA ILE A 196 2.75 15.52 6.53
C ILE A 196 2.11 16.61 7.40
N PRO A 197 2.82 17.68 7.81
CA PRO A 197 2.23 18.73 8.64
C PRO A 197 1.07 19.45 7.95
N LEU A 198 1.21 19.76 6.65
CA LEU A 198 0.14 20.37 5.87
C LEU A 198 -1.06 19.44 5.74
N HIS A 199 -0.81 18.18 5.39
CA HIS A 199 -1.88 17.20 5.20
C HIS A 199 -2.62 16.88 6.50
N ALA A 200 -1.95 16.91 7.64
CA ALA A 200 -2.58 16.70 8.94
C ALA A 200 -3.61 17.79 9.31
N THR A 201 -3.58 18.97 8.68
CA THR A 201 -4.57 20.04 8.95
C THR A 201 -5.99 19.72 8.49
N VAL A 202 -6.16 18.76 7.58
CA VAL A 202 -7.48 18.37 7.03
C VAL A 202 -8.03 17.08 7.65
N MET A 203 -7.35 16.52 8.65
CA MET A 203 -7.78 15.32 9.34
C MET A 203 -9.15 15.56 10.01
N LEU A 204 -10.12 14.69 9.72
CA LEU A 204 -11.50 14.71 10.21
C LEU A 204 -12.35 15.94 9.80
N GLU A 205 -11.89 16.76 8.85
CA GLU A 205 -12.54 18.04 8.51
C GLU A 205 -14.04 17.91 8.15
N SER A 206 -14.41 16.79 7.51
CA SER A 206 -15.79 16.52 7.09
C SER A 206 -16.57 15.67 8.10
N ARG A 207 -15.87 14.82 8.86
CA ARG A 207 -16.48 13.84 9.77
C ARG A 207 -16.78 14.44 11.15
N MET A 208 -15.84 15.21 11.68
CA MET A 208 -15.91 15.82 13.00
C MET A 208 -15.24 17.20 12.98
N PRO A 209 -15.92 18.23 12.43
CA PRO A 209 -15.40 19.61 12.44
C PRO A 209 -15.07 20.04 13.88
N GLY A 210 -13.90 20.67 14.08
CA GLY A 210 -13.42 21.03 15.43
C GLY A 210 -12.55 19.96 16.11
N ALA A 211 -12.29 18.82 15.44
CA ALA A 211 -11.50 17.72 15.99
C ALA A 211 -10.08 18.15 16.39
N LEU A 212 -9.40 18.97 15.58
CA LEU A 212 -8.01 19.37 15.86
C LEU A 212 -7.92 20.31 17.06
N GLU A 213 -8.88 21.22 17.21
CA GLU A 213 -9.03 22.09 18.37
C GLU A 213 -9.32 21.27 19.62
N THR A 214 -10.16 20.24 19.50
CA THR A 214 -10.45 19.30 20.60
C THR A 214 -9.18 18.58 21.03
N ILE A 215 -8.41 18.00 20.10
CA ILE A 215 -7.12 17.35 20.41
C ILE A 215 -6.16 18.33 21.11
N ALA A 216 -6.07 19.58 20.62
CA ALA A 216 -5.24 20.61 21.23
C ALA A 216 -5.67 20.95 22.66
N GLN A 217 -6.97 20.99 22.95
CA GLN A 217 -7.51 21.18 24.30
C GLN A 217 -7.21 19.99 25.22
N LEU A 218 -7.38 18.76 24.72
CA LEU A 218 -7.12 17.53 25.50
C LEU A 218 -5.66 17.45 25.94
N LYS A 219 -4.71 17.86 25.10
CA LYS A 219 -3.28 17.93 25.45
C LYS A 219 -2.97 18.83 26.64
N GLN A 220 -3.81 19.85 26.92
CA GLN A 220 -3.62 20.75 28.06
C GLN A 220 -3.81 20.05 29.41
N LYS A 221 -4.38 18.84 29.43
CA LYS A 221 -4.49 18.00 30.63
C LYS A 221 -3.14 17.39 31.08
N GLY A 222 -2.09 17.51 30.27
CA GLY A 222 -0.73 17.06 30.64
C GLY A 222 -0.46 15.58 30.37
N TYR A 223 -1.38 14.86 29.72
CA TYR A 223 -1.21 13.48 29.29
C TYR A 223 -1.17 13.37 27.75
N PRO A 224 -0.52 12.35 27.18
CA PRO A 224 -0.68 11.99 25.77
C PRO A 224 -2.14 11.76 25.42
N VAL A 225 -2.51 11.99 24.16
CA VAL A 225 -3.87 11.74 23.66
C VAL A 225 -3.90 10.36 22.99
N ALA A 226 -4.93 9.57 23.26
CA ALA A 226 -5.21 8.32 22.56
C ALA A 226 -6.37 8.52 21.57
N TYR A 227 -6.20 8.05 20.33
CA TYR A 227 -7.28 7.99 19.35
C TYR A 227 -8.14 6.76 19.64
N VAL A 228 -9.44 6.95 19.84
CA VAL A 228 -10.38 5.87 20.17
C VAL A 228 -11.53 5.84 19.16
N GLY A 229 -11.91 4.67 18.65
CA GLY A 229 -13.06 4.52 17.76
C GLY A 229 -13.69 3.14 17.81
N ASP A 230 -14.92 2.98 17.35
CA ASP A 230 -15.59 1.67 17.38
C ASP A 230 -15.03 0.75 16.30
N VAL A 231 -14.90 1.27 15.08
CA VAL A 231 -14.18 0.63 13.96
C VAL A 231 -13.19 1.64 13.38
N VAL A 232 -11.90 1.29 13.32
CA VAL A 232 -10.84 2.24 12.95
C VAL A 232 -10.07 1.77 11.71
N GLY A 233 -9.89 2.68 10.75
CA GLY A 233 -8.90 2.54 9.68
C GLY A 233 -9.36 1.74 8.46
N THR A 234 -10.67 1.62 8.23
CA THR A 234 -11.20 0.91 7.05
C THR A 234 -10.88 1.65 5.74
N GLY A 235 -10.94 0.91 4.62
CA GLY A 235 -10.82 1.46 3.28
C GLY A 235 -9.40 1.42 2.71
N SER A 236 -8.83 2.60 2.43
CA SER A 236 -7.60 2.76 1.67
C SER A 236 -6.35 2.48 2.50
N SER A 237 -5.30 1.93 1.89
CA SER A 237 -3.98 1.73 2.52
C SER A 237 -3.14 3.01 2.68
N ARG A 238 -3.74 4.19 2.56
CA ARG A 238 -3.00 5.46 2.52
C ARG A 238 -2.30 5.73 3.85
N LYS A 239 -0.96 5.64 3.86
CA LYS A 239 -0.13 5.91 5.07
C LYS A 239 -0.36 7.31 5.64
N SER A 240 -0.79 8.26 4.81
CA SER A 240 -1.15 9.61 5.23
C SER A 240 -2.20 9.65 6.34
N ALA A 241 -3.13 8.68 6.42
CA ALA A 241 -4.09 8.61 7.53
C ALA A 241 -3.37 8.41 8.88
N THR A 242 -2.43 7.47 8.94
CA THR A 242 -1.59 7.23 10.14
C THR A 242 -0.65 8.39 10.40
N ASN A 243 -0.01 8.95 9.36
CA ASN A 243 0.86 10.12 9.50
C ASN A 243 0.10 11.31 10.10
N SER A 244 -1.16 11.56 9.70
CA SER A 244 -1.97 12.65 10.24
C SER A 244 -2.37 12.41 11.69
N VAL A 245 -2.74 11.19 12.06
CA VAL A 245 -3.01 10.82 13.46
C VAL A 245 -1.76 11.03 14.31
N GLN A 246 -0.62 10.46 13.91
CA GLN A 246 0.66 10.57 14.64
C GLN A 246 1.21 12.00 14.65
N TRP A 247 0.96 12.81 13.62
CA TRP A 247 1.29 14.22 13.65
C TRP A 247 0.64 14.91 14.84
N HIS A 248 -0.62 14.58 15.11
CA HIS A 248 -1.38 15.19 16.19
C HIS A 248 -1.20 14.51 17.55
N ILE A 249 -0.97 13.20 17.65
CA ILE A 249 -0.91 12.51 18.96
C ILE A 249 0.41 11.82 19.28
N GLY A 250 1.30 11.68 18.28
CA GLY A 250 2.59 11.05 18.42
C GLY A 250 3.68 11.99 18.90
N GLU A 251 4.92 11.56 18.75
CA GLU A 251 6.13 12.24 19.23
C GLU A 251 7.11 12.52 18.08
N ASP A 252 7.92 13.58 18.25
CA ASP A 252 8.93 13.97 17.28
C ASP A 252 10.05 12.93 17.21
N ILE A 253 10.49 12.61 16.00
CA ILE A 253 11.65 11.74 15.77
C ILE A 253 12.89 12.62 15.77
N PRO A 254 13.87 12.42 16.68
CA PRO A 254 15.09 13.24 16.71
C PRO A 254 15.79 13.27 15.34
N PHE A 255 16.19 14.46 14.90
CA PHE A 255 16.92 14.71 13.65
C PHE A 255 16.16 14.40 12.35
N VAL A 256 14.89 13.98 12.42
CA VAL A 256 14.05 13.69 11.25
C VAL A 256 12.97 14.76 11.13
N PRO A 257 13.06 15.70 10.16
CA PRO A 257 12.09 16.78 10.06
C PRO A 257 10.70 16.28 9.62
N ASN A 258 9.66 16.86 10.22
CA ASN A 258 8.27 16.80 9.76
C ASN A 258 7.66 15.39 9.71
N LYS A 259 8.19 14.46 10.52
CA LYS A 259 7.64 13.12 10.71
C LYS A 259 7.58 12.81 12.21
N ARG A 260 6.55 12.07 12.61
CA ARG A 260 6.33 11.64 13.99
C ARG A 260 6.18 10.13 14.07
N THR A 261 6.45 9.59 15.26
CA THR A 261 6.30 8.17 15.61
C THR A 261 5.41 8.03 16.85
N GLY A 262 5.19 6.81 17.33
CA GLY A 262 4.43 6.57 18.55
C GLY A 262 2.93 6.80 18.39
N GLY A 263 2.29 7.14 19.52
CA GLY A 263 0.85 7.34 19.64
C GLY A 263 0.08 6.07 19.99
N TYR A 264 -1.09 6.26 20.58
CA TYR A 264 -1.96 5.18 21.06
C TYR A 264 -3.26 5.17 20.27
N VAL A 265 -3.62 4.01 19.71
CA VAL A 265 -4.86 3.82 18.93
C VAL A 265 -5.65 2.67 19.53
N LEU A 266 -6.84 2.95 20.06
CA LEU A 266 -7.74 1.97 20.64
C LEU A 266 -8.96 1.79 19.73
N GLY A 267 -9.29 0.55 19.38
CA GLY A 267 -10.43 0.25 18.53
C GLY A 267 -11.23 -0.93 19.03
N GLY A 268 -12.57 -0.87 18.95
CA GLY A 268 -13.40 -2.08 19.05
C GLY A 268 -13.00 -3.09 17.97
N LYS A 269 -12.76 -2.56 16.76
CA LYS A 269 -12.12 -3.26 15.65
C LYS A 269 -11.14 -2.33 14.94
N ILE A 270 -9.96 -2.83 14.57
CA ILE A 270 -8.98 -2.09 13.77
C ILE A 270 -8.76 -2.84 12.45
N ALA A 271 -8.86 -2.14 11.32
CA ALA A 271 -8.62 -2.75 10.02
C ALA A 271 -7.14 -3.20 9.89
N PRO A 272 -6.84 -4.40 9.36
CA PRO A 272 -5.49 -4.98 9.39
C PRO A 272 -4.40 -4.10 8.77
N ILE A 273 -4.68 -3.47 7.62
CA ILE A 273 -3.70 -2.60 6.96
C ILE A 273 -3.38 -1.38 7.82
N PHE A 274 -4.39 -0.81 8.49
CA PHE A 274 -4.20 0.33 9.37
C PHE A 274 -3.47 -0.07 10.65
N PHE A 275 -3.83 -1.21 11.24
CA PHE A 275 -3.11 -1.82 12.36
C PHE A 275 -1.62 -1.91 12.04
N ASN A 276 -1.29 -2.54 10.91
CA ASN A 276 0.10 -2.71 10.49
C ASN A 276 0.79 -1.37 10.22
N THR A 277 0.08 -0.38 9.68
CA THR A 277 0.69 0.92 9.42
C THR A 277 1.02 1.66 10.72
N VAL A 278 0.19 1.53 11.76
CA VAL A 278 0.45 2.09 13.10
C VAL A 278 1.61 1.36 13.78
N GLU A 279 1.65 0.02 13.73
CA GLU A 279 2.73 -0.78 14.33
C GLU A 279 4.09 -0.51 13.64
N ASP A 280 4.11 -0.43 12.31
CA ASP A 280 5.32 -0.21 11.52
C ASP A 280 5.93 1.18 11.79
N SER A 281 5.10 2.13 12.23
CA SER A 281 5.49 3.51 12.54
C SER A 281 5.73 3.77 14.03
N GLY A 282 5.76 2.71 14.85
CA GLY A 282 6.10 2.78 16.28
C GLY A 282 4.94 3.12 17.21
N GLY A 283 3.71 3.19 16.70
CA GLY A 283 2.52 3.35 17.52
C GLY A 283 2.08 2.04 18.19
N LEU A 284 1.19 2.16 19.18
CA LEU A 284 0.60 1.01 19.88
C LEU A 284 -0.90 0.90 19.53
N PRO A 285 -1.26 0.08 18.53
CA PRO A 285 -2.66 -0.24 18.23
C PRO A 285 -3.17 -1.36 19.15
N ILE A 286 -4.35 -1.18 19.76
CA ILE A 286 -4.97 -2.16 20.67
C ILE A 286 -6.43 -2.37 20.28
N GLU A 287 -6.79 -3.61 19.93
CA GLU A 287 -8.20 -4.02 19.85
C GLU A 287 -8.73 -4.32 21.25
N CYS A 288 -9.74 -3.56 21.70
CA CYS A 288 -10.36 -3.71 23.03
C CYS A 288 -11.80 -3.16 23.04
N ASP A 289 -12.59 -3.47 24.08
CA ASP A 289 -13.89 -2.83 24.25
C ASP A 289 -13.70 -1.33 24.57
N VAL A 290 -14.32 -0.48 23.75
CA VAL A 290 -14.21 0.99 23.80
C VAL A 290 -15.55 1.68 24.12
N THR A 291 -16.56 0.91 24.53
CA THR A 291 -17.93 1.41 24.80
C THR A 291 -18.02 2.28 26.06
N LYS A 292 -17.05 2.14 26.98
CA LYS A 292 -16.94 2.90 28.24
C LYS A 292 -15.89 4.02 28.18
N MET A 293 -15.54 4.47 26.97
CA MET A 293 -14.50 5.50 26.76
C MET A 293 -15.07 6.68 25.98
N GLU A 294 -15.11 7.84 26.60
CA GLU A 294 -15.62 9.08 26.01
C GLU A 294 -14.53 10.15 25.86
N THR A 295 -14.75 11.07 24.92
CA THR A 295 -13.80 12.17 24.71
C THR A 295 -13.62 12.99 25.99
N GLY A 296 -12.37 13.12 26.43
CA GLY A 296 -12.02 13.81 27.66
C GLY A 296 -11.73 12.90 28.85
N ASP A 297 -12.08 11.62 28.79
CA ASP A 297 -11.74 10.67 29.86
C ASP A 297 -10.23 10.56 30.04
N VAL A 298 -9.81 10.40 31.28
CA VAL A 298 -8.43 10.02 31.63
C VAL A 298 -8.45 8.55 31.99
N ILE A 299 -7.67 7.77 31.24
CA ILE A 299 -7.58 6.31 31.40
C ILE A 299 -6.12 5.90 31.57
N THR A 300 -5.91 4.77 32.24
CA THR A 300 -4.59 4.14 32.36
C THR A 300 -4.58 2.80 31.64
N ILE A 301 -3.69 2.67 30.66
CA ILE A 301 -3.41 1.44 29.94
C ILE A 301 -2.30 0.71 30.69
N TYR A 302 -2.48 -0.58 30.99
CA TYR A 302 -1.47 -1.46 31.55
C TYR A 302 -1.07 -2.52 30.51
N PRO A 303 -0.10 -2.24 29.62
CA PRO A 303 0.19 -3.08 28.45
C PRO A 303 0.54 -4.52 28.81
N TYR A 304 1.30 -4.70 29.89
CA TYR A 304 1.75 -6.02 30.37
C TYR A 304 0.69 -6.80 31.12
N LYS A 305 -0.35 -6.13 31.64
CA LYS A 305 -1.49 -6.77 32.33
C LYS A 305 -2.66 -7.05 31.37
N GLY A 306 -2.75 -6.32 30.27
CA GLY A 306 -3.90 -6.40 29.36
C GLY A 306 -5.15 -5.74 29.94
N GLU A 307 -4.99 -4.66 30.71
CA GLU A 307 -6.09 -3.97 31.40
C GLU A 307 -6.10 -2.47 31.09
N ILE A 308 -7.30 -1.88 31.02
CA ILE A 308 -7.50 -0.44 30.96
C ILE A 308 -8.40 -0.03 32.12
N THR A 309 -7.97 0.94 32.91
CA THR A 309 -8.75 1.50 34.03
C THR A 309 -9.17 2.94 33.78
N ASN A 310 -10.27 3.36 34.41
CA ASN A 310 -10.62 4.78 34.52
C ASN A 310 -9.80 5.48 35.63
N ASP A 311 -10.00 6.78 35.80
CA ASP A 311 -9.33 7.62 36.83
C ASP A 311 -9.63 7.16 38.28
N ALA A 312 -10.74 6.45 38.51
CA ALA A 312 -11.08 5.86 39.80
C ALA A 312 -10.38 4.51 40.06
N GLY A 313 -9.65 3.98 39.08
CA GLY A 313 -8.96 2.68 39.15
C GLY A 313 -9.84 1.47 38.84
N GLU A 314 -11.05 1.67 38.33
CA GLU A 314 -11.95 0.57 37.93
C GLU A 314 -11.56 0.06 36.53
N VAL A 315 -11.47 -1.26 36.37
CA VAL A 315 -11.21 -1.88 35.06
C VAL A 315 -12.42 -1.70 34.15
N ILE A 316 -12.24 -0.95 33.06
CA ILE A 316 -13.28 -0.66 32.08
C ILE A 316 -13.15 -1.52 30.82
N SER A 317 -11.96 -2.05 30.53
CA SER A 317 -11.70 -2.90 29.37
C SER A 317 -10.50 -3.82 29.64
N THR A 318 -10.48 -4.98 28.97
CA THR A 318 -9.37 -5.94 28.99
C THR A 318 -8.98 -6.31 27.57
N PHE A 319 -7.71 -6.58 27.33
CA PHE A 319 -7.19 -6.89 25.99
C PHE A 319 -6.04 -7.88 26.04
N THR A 320 -5.73 -8.45 24.88
CA THR A 320 -4.52 -9.22 24.65
C THR A 320 -3.75 -8.57 23.52
N LEU A 321 -2.49 -8.24 23.77
CA LEU A 321 -1.62 -7.68 22.75
C LEU A 321 -1.34 -8.72 21.66
N LYS A 322 -1.39 -8.27 20.41
CA LYS A 322 -1.02 -9.05 19.23
C LYS A 322 -0.24 -8.13 18.29
N PRO A 323 0.78 -8.63 17.57
CA PRO A 323 1.47 -9.89 17.83
C PRO A 323 2.19 -9.88 19.19
N ASP A 324 2.72 -11.03 19.63
CA ASP A 324 3.49 -11.12 20.89
C ASP A 324 4.72 -10.20 20.91
N THR A 325 5.22 -9.83 19.73
CA THR A 325 6.38 -8.95 19.53
C THR A 325 6.08 -7.47 19.66
N ILE A 326 4.81 -7.05 19.75
CA ILE A 326 4.40 -5.63 19.66
C ILE A 326 5.10 -4.73 20.69
N LEU A 327 5.45 -5.25 21.87
CA LEU A 327 6.18 -4.51 22.89
C LEU A 327 7.61 -4.16 22.47
N ASP A 328 8.29 -5.10 21.81
CA ASP A 328 9.62 -4.86 21.25
C ASP A 328 9.55 -3.95 20.03
N GLU A 329 8.49 -4.06 19.24
CA GLU A 329 8.25 -3.19 18.07
C GLU A 329 8.13 -1.73 18.49
N VAL A 330 7.28 -1.44 19.49
CA VAL A 330 7.13 -0.08 20.03
C VAL A 330 8.47 0.41 20.60
N ARG A 331 9.18 -0.43 21.37
CA ARG A 331 10.50 -0.07 21.92
C ARG A 331 11.51 0.27 20.83
N ALA A 332 11.53 -0.46 19.72
CA ALA A 332 12.41 -0.22 18.59
C ALA A 332 12.06 1.04 17.80
N GLY A 333 10.90 1.66 18.04
CA GLY A 333 10.36 2.77 17.24
C GLY A 333 9.60 2.30 16.00
N GLY A 334 9.12 1.06 16.00
CA GLY A 334 8.33 0.42 14.95
C GLY A 334 8.79 -0.99 14.64
N ARG A 335 7.88 -1.77 14.03
CA ARG A 335 8.20 -3.14 13.59
C ARG A 335 9.33 -3.18 12.56
N ILE A 336 9.33 -2.28 11.58
CA ILE A 336 10.38 -2.24 10.54
C ILE A 336 11.79 -2.04 11.16
N PRO A 337 12.03 -1.02 12.02
CA PRO A 337 13.30 -0.90 12.76
C PRO A 337 13.67 -2.15 13.56
N LEU A 338 12.71 -2.78 14.25
CA LEU A 338 12.94 -4.00 15.02
C LEU A 338 13.49 -5.11 14.12
N LEU A 339 12.86 -5.35 12.97
CA LEU A 339 13.25 -6.43 12.06
C LEU A 339 14.65 -6.24 11.49
N ILE A 340 14.97 -5.02 11.06
CA ILE A 340 16.31 -4.69 10.54
C ILE A 340 17.36 -4.86 11.63
N GLY A 341 17.13 -4.25 12.80
CA GLY A 341 18.08 -4.30 13.91
C GLY A 341 18.26 -5.71 14.48
N ARG A 342 17.18 -6.49 14.61
CA ARG A 342 17.24 -7.89 15.06
C ARG A 342 18.03 -8.74 14.08
N THR A 343 17.80 -8.56 12.78
CA THR A 343 18.54 -9.25 11.72
C THR A 343 20.02 -8.89 11.75
N LEU A 344 20.34 -7.61 11.95
CA LEU A 344 21.72 -7.16 12.13
C LEU A 344 22.37 -7.87 13.33
N THR A 345 21.72 -7.86 14.50
CA THR A 345 22.22 -8.56 15.68
C THR A 345 22.41 -10.06 15.43
N ASP A 346 21.42 -10.75 14.85
CA ASP A 346 21.50 -12.20 14.62
C ASP A 346 22.59 -12.54 13.58
N LYS A 347 22.76 -11.74 12.51
CA LYS A 347 23.86 -11.89 11.54
C LYS A 347 25.23 -11.71 12.21
N THR A 348 25.39 -10.68 13.03
CA THR A 348 26.63 -10.43 13.77
C THR A 348 26.96 -11.58 14.71
N ARG A 349 25.97 -12.06 15.47
CA ARG A 349 26.15 -13.19 16.40
C ARG A 349 26.53 -14.47 15.66
N ALA A 350 25.87 -14.77 14.54
CA ALA A 350 26.21 -15.91 13.71
C ALA A 350 27.66 -15.84 13.17
N ALA A 351 28.10 -14.66 12.69
CA ALA A 351 29.47 -14.44 12.25
C ALA A 351 30.50 -14.67 13.39
N LEU A 352 30.14 -14.37 14.63
CA LEU A 352 30.95 -14.62 15.82
C LEU A 352 30.82 -16.05 16.38
N GLY A 353 30.02 -16.92 15.75
CA GLY A 353 29.76 -18.28 16.24
C GLY A 353 28.93 -18.32 17.54
N LEU A 354 28.13 -17.28 17.81
CA LEU A 354 27.24 -17.17 18.96
C LEU A 354 25.82 -17.60 18.60
N GLU A 355 25.10 -18.17 19.57
CA GLU A 355 23.67 -18.48 19.44
C GLU A 355 22.82 -17.21 19.25
N PRO A 356 21.64 -17.28 18.59
CA PRO A 356 20.73 -16.14 18.44
C PRO A 356 20.43 -15.43 19.77
N SER A 357 20.25 -14.11 19.72
CA SER A 357 20.04 -13.33 20.95
C SER A 357 18.71 -13.69 21.61
N THR A 358 18.72 -13.79 22.96
CA THR A 358 17.53 -13.95 23.80
C THR A 358 16.94 -12.61 24.28
N VAL A 359 17.52 -11.49 23.85
CA VAL A 359 17.05 -10.14 24.23
C VAL A 359 15.70 -9.82 23.61
N PHE A 360 15.41 -10.37 22.43
CA PHE A 360 14.18 -10.13 21.69
C PHE A 360 13.13 -11.18 22.01
N THR A 361 11.89 -10.74 22.16
CA THR A 361 10.72 -11.58 22.04
C THR A 361 10.70 -12.16 20.63
N ARG A 362 10.56 -13.48 20.55
CA ARG A 362 10.47 -14.21 19.28
C ARG A 362 9.06 -14.78 19.13
N PRO A 363 8.49 -14.74 17.92
CA PRO A 363 7.21 -15.37 17.64
C PRO A 363 7.23 -16.84 18.04
N GLN A 364 6.16 -17.30 18.69
CA GLN A 364 5.97 -18.72 18.99
C GLN A 364 5.41 -19.42 17.76
N MET A 365 5.86 -20.63 17.49
CA MET A 365 5.22 -21.46 16.48
C MET A 365 3.89 -21.98 17.03
N PRO A 366 2.78 -21.86 16.26
CA PRO A 366 1.53 -22.48 16.66
C PRO A 366 1.69 -24.02 16.71
N PRO A 367 0.91 -24.72 17.55
CA PRO A 367 0.93 -26.18 17.60
C PRO A 367 0.62 -26.79 16.23
N ASP A 368 1.26 -27.92 15.93
CA ASP A 368 0.93 -28.69 14.72
C ASP A 368 -0.46 -29.32 14.88
N SER A 369 -1.41 -28.93 14.01
CA SER A 369 -2.75 -29.53 13.99
C SER A 369 -2.78 -30.92 13.37
N GLY A 370 -1.68 -31.37 12.73
CA GLY A 370 -1.60 -32.63 11.99
C GLY A 370 -2.39 -32.63 10.67
N LYS A 371 -2.95 -31.48 10.28
CA LYS A 371 -3.73 -31.27 9.05
C LYS A 371 -2.89 -30.70 7.91
N GLY A 372 -3.35 -30.91 6.68
CA GLY A 372 -2.79 -30.28 5.49
C GLY A 372 -2.91 -28.75 5.46
N PHE A 373 -2.38 -28.15 4.40
CA PHE A 373 -2.32 -26.70 4.19
C PHE A 373 -3.34 -26.22 3.17
N THR A 374 -3.91 -25.04 3.42
CA THR A 374 -4.73 -24.34 2.41
C THR A 374 -3.86 -23.85 1.24
N LEU A 375 -4.47 -23.39 0.15
CA LEU A 375 -3.73 -22.88 -1.01
C LEU A 375 -2.89 -21.67 -0.63
N ALA A 376 -3.47 -20.73 0.11
CA ALA A 376 -2.76 -19.55 0.59
C ALA A 376 -1.56 -19.92 1.50
N GLN A 377 -1.75 -20.89 2.40
CA GLN A 377 -0.69 -21.37 3.28
C GLN A 377 0.47 -21.99 2.51
N LYS A 378 0.19 -22.73 1.42
CA LYS A 378 1.23 -23.29 0.54
C LYS A 378 1.95 -22.22 -0.28
N MET A 379 1.24 -21.21 -0.79
CA MET A 379 1.85 -20.10 -1.52
C MET A 379 2.82 -19.30 -0.63
N VAL A 380 2.39 -18.95 0.59
CA VAL A 380 3.25 -18.30 1.58
C VAL A 380 4.39 -19.22 2.01
N GLY A 381 4.12 -20.51 2.21
CA GLY A 381 5.11 -21.55 2.47
C GLY A 381 6.23 -21.55 1.45
N LYS A 382 5.91 -21.69 0.16
CA LYS A 382 6.90 -21.68 -0.92
C LYS A 382 7.74 -20.41 -0.91
N ALA A 383 7.13 -19.26 -0.68
CA ALA A 383 7.85 -17.98 -0.61
C ALA A 383 8.80 -17.89 0.61
N CYS A 384 8.61 -18.74 1.62
CA CYS A 384 9.49 -18.89 2.79
C CYS A 384 10.43 -20.11 2.69
N GLY A 385 10.37 -20.90 1.60
CA GLY A 385 11.11 -22.17 1.49
C GLY A 385 10.55 -23.33 2.33
N LEU A 386 9.28 -23.26 2.71
CA LEU A 386 8.54 -24.23 3.54
C LEU A 386 7.43 -24.91 2.73
N PRO A 387 6.91 -26.09 3.15
CA PRO A 387 5.75 -26.72 2.50
C PRO A 387 4.45 -25.93 2.71
N GLY A 388 4.34 -25.17 3.80
CA GLY A 388 3.21 -24.33 4.15
C GLY A 388 3.48 -23.53 5.43
N VAL A 389 2.70 -22.47 5.68
CA VAL A 389 2.76 -21.66 6.92
C VAL A 389 1.41 -21.71 7.62
N ARG A 390 1.37 -22.09 8.90
CA ARG A 390 0.13 -22.17 9.69
C ARG A 390 -0.31 -20.78 10.20
N PRO A 391 -1.62 -20.54 10.38
CA PRO A 391 -2.11 -19.29 10.95
C PRO A 391 -1.48 -18.97 12.31
N GLY A 392 -1.18 -17.69 12.56
CA GLY A 392 -0.47 -17.20 13.75
C GLY A 392 1.05 -17.37 13.69
N THR A 393 1.59 -18.04 12.66
CA THR A 393 3.04 -18.13 12.46
C THR A 393 3.55 -16.83 11.85
N TYR A 394 4.53 -16.20 12.50
CA TYR A 394 5.32 -15.15 11.87
C TYR A 394 6.20 -15.73 10.75
N CYS A 395 6.21 -15.08 9.60
CA CYS A 395 7.04 -15.46 8.47
C CYS A 395 7.47 -14.22 7.66
N GLU A 396 8.45 -14.41 6.79
CA GLU A 396 9.00 -13.36 5.92
C GLU A 396 8.99 -13.83 4.45
N PRO A 397 7.81 -13.97 3.83
CA PRO A 397 7.73 -14.42 2.44
C PRO A 397 8.51 -13.52 1.48
N MET A 398 9.15 -14.15 0.50
CA MET A 398 9.74 -13.45 -0.64
C MET A 398 8.67 -12.71 -1.46
N MET A 399 8.92 -11.43 -1.72
CA MET A 399 8.06 -10.56 -2.52
C MET A 399 8.47 -10.63 -3.99
N THR A 400 7.71 -11.41 -4.77
CA THR A 400 7.96 -11.57 -6.21
C THR A 400 7.50 -10.34 -6.99
N THR A 401 6.41 -9.72 -6.58
CA THR A 401 5.81 -8.56 -7.27
C THR A 401 5.34 -7.51 -6.27
N VAL A 402 5.75 -6.27 -6.48
CA VAL A 402 5.37 -5.10 -5.66
C VAL A 402 4.74 -4.02 -6.54
N GLY A 403 3.50 -3.62 -6.23
CA GLY A 403 2.79 -2.56 -6.93
C GLY A 403 2.85 -1.19 -6.24
N SER A 404 2.98 -0.11 -7.00
CA SER A 404 2.91 1.28 -6.54
C SER A 404 2.08 2.15 -7.49
N GLN A 405 1.32 3.08 -6.95
CA GLN A 405 0.48 4.03 -7.69
C GLN A 405 0.78 5.48 -7.29
N ASP A 406 0.27 6.45 -8.03
CA ASP A 406 0.71 7.85 -8.03
C ASP A 406 0.22 8.72 -6.85
N THR A 407 -0.72 8.24 -6.04
CA THR A 407 -1.19 8.94 -4.82
C THR A 407 -0.60 8.40 -3.52
N THR A 408 -0.02 7.19 -3.55
CA THR A 408 0.79 6.63 -2.46
C THR A 408 2.27 6.60 -2.80
N GLY A 409 2.62 6.59 -4.08
CA GLY A 409 3.99 6.55 -4.62
C GLY A 409 4.90 7.65 -4.09
N PRO A 410 4.47 8.92 -3.99
CA PRO A 410 5.28 9.97 -3.35
C PRO A 410 5.63 9.66 -1.89
N MET A 411 4.71 9.09 -1.10
CA MET A 411 5.01 8.65 0.27
C MET A 411 5.94 7.44 0.25
N THR A 412 5.69 6.45 -0.61
CA THR A 412 6.55 5.26 -0.75
C THR A 412 7.98 5.65 -1.15
N ARG A 413 8.16 6.64 -2.03
CA ARG A 413 9.46 7.24 -2.38
C ARG A 413 10.15 7.78 -1.14
N ASP A 414 9.44 8.54 -0.31
CA ASP A 414 10.01 9.17 0.87
C ASP A 414 10.40 8.11 1.94
N GLU A 415 9.57 7.07 2.13
CA GLU A 415 9.92 5.93 2.98
C GLU A 415 11.13 5.15 2.43
N LEU A 416 11.24 4.96 1.10
CA LEU A 416 12.41 4.33 0.46
C LEU A 416 13.70 5.16 0.66
N LYS A 417 13.60 6.49 0.66
CA LYS A 417 14.73 7.37 0.95
C LYS A 417 15.20 7.20 2.39
N GLU A 418 14.29 7.19 3.35
CA GLU A 418 14.60 7.00 4.77
C GLU A 418 15.18 5.61 5.06
N LEU A 419 14.70 4.57 4.37
CA LEU A 419 15.27 3.22 4.40
C LEU A 419 16.61 3.09 3.67
N ALA A 420 17.18 4.19 3.16
CA ALA A 420 18.43 4.20 2.42
C ALA A 420 18.45 3.26 1.20
N CYS A 421 17.30 3.07 0.54
CA CYS A 421 17.16 2.16 -0.60
C CYS A 421 17.74 2.78 -1.88
N LEU A 422 18.83 2.18 -2.39
CA LEU A 422 19.47 2.55 -3.67
C LEU A 422 19.13 1.59 -4.82
N GLY A 423 18.56 0.42 -4.52
CA GLY A 423 18.09 -0.55 -5.51
C GLY A 423 17.06 -1.49 -4.89
N PHE A 424 16.17 -2.04 -5.69
CA PHE A 424 15.13 -2.95 -5.20
C PHE A 424 15.65 -4.39 -5.06
N GLY A 425 15.39 -5.00 -3.90
CA GLY A 425 15.59 -6.43 -3.67
C GLY A 425 14.43 -7.30 -4.17
N ALA A 426 13.22 -6.73 -4.32
CA ALA A 426 12.09 -7.44 -4.90
C ALA A 426 12.28 -7.72 -6.40
N ASP A 427 11.77 -8.87 -6.88
CA ASP A 427 11.99 -9.31 -8.27
C ASP A 427 11.29 -8.44 -9.31
N LEU A 428 10.20 -7.74 -8.96
CA LEU A 428 9.59 -6.71 -9.79
C LEU A 428 8.90 -5.68 -8.90
N VAL A 429 9.23 -4.41 -9.12
CA VAL A 429 8.53 -3.26 -8.57
C VAL A 429 7.94 -2.47 -9.72
N MET A 430 6.63 -2.19 -9.71
CA MET A 430 5.95 -1.46 -10.77
C MET A 430 5.29 -0.18 -10.24
N GLN A 431 5.52 0.95 -10.91
CA GLN A 431 4.86 2.24 -10.65
C GLN A 431 3.86 2.59 -11.75
N SER A 432 2.66 3.05 -11.38
CA SER A 432 1.64 3.55 -12.29
C SER A 432 1.29 5.02 -12.08
N PHE A 433 0.59 5.63 -13.05
CA PHE A 433 0.09 7.01 -12.99
C PHE A 433 -1.38 7.07 -13.38
N CYS A 434 -2.24 6.52 -12.52
CA CYS A 434 -3.64 6.24 -12.84
C CYS A 434 -4.64 7.06 -12.05
N HIS A 435 -4.26 7.62 -10.89
CA HIS A 435 -5.16 8.37 -10.03
C HIS A 435 -5.11 9.88 -10.28
N THR A 436 -4.01 10.37 -10.88
CA THR A 436 -3.73 11.81 -11.04
C THR A 436 -3.57 12.26 -12.50
N ALA A 437 -3.62 11.33 -13.46
CA ALA A 437 -3.34 11.64 -14.87
C ALA A 437 -4.42 12.48 -15.58
N ALA A 438 -5.68 12.39 -15.15
CA ALA A 438 -6.80 12.99 -15.88
C ALA A 438 -6.85 14.53 -15.76
N TYR A 439 -6.65 15.05 -14.55
CA TYR A 439 -6.70 16.50 -14.27
C TYR A 439 -5.55 16.92 -13.35
N PRO A 440 -4.29 16.78 -13.79
CA PRO A 440 -3.13 16.94 -12.92
C PRO A 440 -3.00 18.37 -12.40
N LYS A 441 -2.82 18.51 -11.08
CA LYS A 441 -2.38 19.76 -10.45
C LYS A 441 -0.87 19.95 -10.70
N PRO A 442 -0.30 21.16 -10.52
CA PRO A 442 1.14 21.38 -10.72
C PRO A 442 2.06 20.41 -9.96
N VAL A 443 1.66 20.00 -8.75
CA VAL A 443 2.39 19.00 -7.95
C VAL A 443 2.27 17.58 -8.50
N ASP A 444 1.15 17.24 -9.14
CA ASP A 444 0.99 15.96 -9.83
C ASP A 444 1.91 15.92 -11.06
N VAL A 445 1.97 17.00 -11.83
CA VAL A 445 2.91 17.13 -12.96
C VAL A 445 4.36 16.94 -12.51
N LYS A 446 4.76 17.57 -11.38
CA LYS A 446 6.08 17.33 -10.78
C LYS A 446 6.31 15.85 -10.47
N THR A 447 5.31 15.19 -9.88
CA THR A 447 5.35 13.76 -9.59
C THR A 447 5.50 12.92 -10.86
N HIS A 448 4.80 13.28 -11.94
CA HIS A 448 4.88 12.59 -13.24
C HIS A 448 6.26 12.70 -13.89
N HIS A 449 7.03 13.73 -13.56
CA HIS A 449 8.39 13.91 -14.07
C HIS A 449 9.46 13.25 -13.18
N GLU A 450 9.31 13.29 -11.85
CA GLU A 450 10.37 12.84 -10.93
C GLU A 450 10.25 11.38 -10.49
N LEU A 451 9.02 10.90 -10.30
CA LEU A 451 8.78 9.55 -9.77
C LEU A 451 9.21 8.42 -10.73
N PRO A 452 9.05 8.53 -12.06
CA PRO A 452 9.54 7.50 -12.99
C PRO A 452 11.04 7.22 -12.82
N ASP A 453 11.87 8.28 -12.84
CA ASP A 453 13.32 8.16 -12.73
C ASP A 453 13.75 7.62 -11.37
N PHE A 454 13.05 8.00 -10.30
CA PHE A 454 13.30 7.45 -8.97
C PHE A 454 13.10 5.94 -8.90
N ILE A 455 12.05 5.43 -9.56
CA ILE A 455 11.71 4.00 -9.60
C ILE A 455 12.65 3.24 -10.54
N THR A 456 12.90 3.75 -11.74
CA THR A 456 13.71 3.05 -12.76
C THR A 456 15.20 3.02 -12.39
N SER A 457 15.73 4.06 -11.75
CA SER A 457 17.10 4.07 -11.21
C SER A 457 17.36 2.99 -10.14
N ARG A 458 16.29 2.40 -9.58
CA ARG A 458 16.33 1.30 -8.60
C ARG A 458 16.01 -0.06 -9.21
N GLY A 459 15.87 -0.15 -10.54
CA GLY A 459 15.50 -1.38 -11.24
C GLY A 459 13.99 -1.66 -11.30
N GLY A 460 13.15 -0.66 -11.01
CA GLY A 460 11.70 -0.78 -11.13
C GLY A 460 11.18 -0.44 -12.53
N VAL A 461 9.97 -0.91 -12.83
CA VAL A 461 9.24 -0.61 -14.07
C VAL A 461 8.30 0.56 -13.82
N SER A 462 8.37 1.59 -14.67
CA SER A 462 7.45 2.74 -14.60
C SER A 462 6.53 2.77 -15.81
N LEU A 463 5.22 2.81 -15.57
CA LEU A 463 4.22 3.17 -16.57
C LEU A 463 4.21 4.69 -16.79
N ARG A 464 3.34 5.15 -17.69
CA ARG A 464 3.21 6.57 -18.08
C ARG A 464 1.81 7.10 -17.75
N PRO A 465 1.64 8.40 -17.48
CA PRO A 465 0.31 9.02 -17.40
C PRO A 465 -0.51 8.71 -18.66
N GLY A 466 -1.73 8.20 -18.48
CA GLY A 466 -2.62 7.78 -19.56
C GLY A 466 -2.49 6.31 -19.99
N ASP A 467 -1.54 5.54 -19.46
CA ASP A 467 -1.51 4.09 -19.70
C ASP A 467 -2.71 3.37 -19.07
N GLY A 468 -3.18 3.87 -17.92
CA GLY A 468 -4.35 3.37 -17.22
C GLY A 468 -4.05 2.75 -15.85
N ILE A 469 -5.04 2.06 -15.31
CA ILE A 469 -5.16 1.59 -13.93
C ILE A 469 -4.05 0.60 -13.55
N ILE A 470 -3.45 0.82 -12.37
CA ILE A 470 -2.38 -0.02 -11.81
C ILE A 470 -2.63 -1.52 -11.98
N HIS A 471 -3.77 -2.04 -11.51
CA HIS A 471 -4.00 -3.48 -11.42
C HIS A 471 -4.23 -4.14 -12.78
N SER A 472 -4.79 -3.41 -13.74
CA SER A 472 -4.95 -3.89 -15.12
C SER A 472 -3.62 -4.10 -15.85
N TRP A 473 -2.55 -3.44 -15.37
CA TRP A 473 -1.18 -3.63 -15.82
C TRP A 473 -0.41 -4.60 -14.92
N LEU A 474 -0.45 -4.40 -13.59
CA LEU A 474 0.27 -5.22 -12.61
C LEU A 474 -0.11 -6.70 -12.71
N ASN A 475 -1.41 -7.00 -12.89
CA ASN A 475 -1.89 -8.37 -13.03
C ASN A 475 -1.29 -9.07 -14.25
N ARG A 476 -0.95 -8.31 -15.31
CA ARG A 476 -0.24 -8.80 -16.49
C ARG A 476 1.25 -9.01 -16.29
N MET A 477 1.78 -8.75 -15.09
CA MET A 477 3.19 -8.93 -14.74
C MET A 477 3.40 -9.98 -13.64
N LEU A 478 2.34 -10.67 -13.21
CA LEU A 478 2.38 -11.65 -12.13
C LEU A 478 2.98 -12.99 -12.58
N LEU A 479 3.47 -13.76 -11.62
CA LEU A 479 3.76 -15.18 -11.79
C LEU A 479 2.78 -16.01 -10.94
N PRO A 480 2.27 -17.14 -11.46
CA PRO A 480 1.39 -18.03 -10.69
C PRO A 480 2.05 -18.55 -9.41
N ASP A 481 1.24 -18.75 -8.36
CA ASP A 481 1.65 -19.29 -7.06
C ASP A 481 2.82 -18.54 -6.40
N THR A 482 2.89 -17.22 -6.60
CA THR A 482 3.85 -16.34 -5.95
C THR A 482 3.17 -15.33 -5.03
N VAL A 483 3.96 -14.76 -4.12
CA VAL A 483 3.49 -13.79 -3.12
C VAL A 483 3.95 -12.38 -3.51
N GLY A 484 3.13 -11.38 -3.24
CA GLY A 484 3.51 -9.99 -3.38
C GLY A 484 2.72 -9.02 -2.50
N THR A 485 2.93 -7.74 -2.75
CA THR A 485 2.28 -6.65 -2.03
C THR A 485 2.09 -5.43 -2.92
N GLY A 486 1.46 -4.38 -2.41
CA GLY A 486 1.36 -3.11 -3.11
C GLY A 486 0.84 -1.99 -2.23
N GLY A 487 1.23 -0.77 -2.60
CA GLY A 487 0.80 0.49 -1.98
C GLY A 487 -0.62 0.89 -2.35
N ASP A 488 -1.51 -0.09 -2.49
CA ASP A 488 -2.91 0.07 -2.84
C ASP A 488 -3.74 -1.09 -2.27
N SER A 489 -4.84 -0.78 -1.60
CA SER A 489 -5.69 -1.79 -0.93
C SER A 489 -6.32 -2.81 -1.88
N HIS A 490 -6.37 -2.51 -3.18
CA HIS A 490 -6.91 -3.37 -4.23
C HIS A 490 -5.80 -4.15 -4.98
N THR A 491 -4.56 -4.15 -4.48
CA THR A 491 -3.55 -5.12 -4.90
C THR A 491 -3.98 -6.51 -4.44
N ARG A 492 -4.83 -7.17 -5.22
CA ARG A 492 -5.47 -8.47 -4.92
C ARG A 492 -5.23 -9.42 -6.08
N PHE A 493 -4.07 -10.08 -6.06
CA PHE A 493 -3.59 -10.85 -7.19
C PHE A 493 -4.58 -11.97 -7.57
N PRO A 494 -5.00 -12.03 -8.85
CA PRO A 494 -5.78 -13.15 -9.37
C PRO A 494 -4.90 -14.38 -9.71
N LEU A 495 -3.56 -14.23 -9.65
CA LEU A 495 -2.55 -15.28 -9.82
C LEU A 495 -1.58 -15.24 -8.64
N GLY A 496 -1.69 -16.21 -7.73
CA GLY A 496 -0.94 -16.19 -6.48
C GLY A 496 -1.73 -15.54 -5.35
N ILE A 497 -1.02 -14.79 -4.50
CA ILE A 497 -1.60 -14.07 -3.36
C ILE A 497 -0.85 -12.76 -3.11
N SER A 498 -1.57 -11.73 -2.69
CA SER A 498 -0.98 -10.47 -2.25
C SER A 498 -1.58 -9.96 -0.94
N PHE A 499 -0.73 -9.31 -0.15
CA PHE A 499 -1.13 -8.62 1.09
C PHE A 499 -0.83 -7.13 0.94
N PRO A 500 -1.83 -6.30 0.61
CA PRO A 500 -1.66 -4.85 0.52
C PRO A 500 -1.16 -4.24 1.82
N ALA A 501 -0.41 -3.16 1.69
CA ALA A 501 0.15 -2.48 2.85
C ALA A 501 0.27 -0.96 2.66
N GLY A 502 0.55 -0.26 3.76
CA GLY A 502 0.93 1.14 3.74
C GLY A 502 2.31 1.36 3.13
N SER A 503 2.60 2.60 2.73
CA SER A 503 3.85 2.97 2.04
C SER A 503 5.14 2.55 2.73
N GLY A 504 5.18 2.48 4.08
CA GLY A 504 6.37 2.06 4.83
C GLY A 504 6.72 0.59 4.59
N LEU A 505 5.75 -0.30 4.78
CA LEU A 505 5.93 -1.73 4.54
C LEU A 505 6.15 -2.06 3.06
N VAL A 506 5.51 -1.32 2.15
CA VAL A 506 5.75 -1.45 0.70
C VAL A 506 7.17 -1.02 0.33
N ALA A 507 7.69 0.05 0.94
CA ALA A 507 9.07 0.47 0.77
C ALA A 507 10.04 -0.60 1.29
N PHE A 508 9.79 -1.17 2.47
CA PHE A 508 10.56 -2.29 3.03
C PHE A 508 10.55 -3.51 2.10
N ALA A 509 9.37 -3.92 1.64
CA ALA A 509 9.19 -5.05 0.73
C ALA A 509 9.92 -4.85 -0.61
N ALA A 510 9.84 -3.65 -1.18
CA ALA A 510 10.56 -3.32 -2.41
C ALA A 510 12.08 -3.32 -2.20
N ALA A 511 12.55 -2.73 -1.10
CA ALA A 511 13.98 -2.59 -0.81
C ALA A 511 14.65 -3.94 -0.49
N LEU A 512 14.03 -4.77 0.36
CA LEU A 512 14.64 -6.02 0.83
C LEU A 512 14.17 -7.27 0.09
N GLY A 513 13.08 -7.20 -0.67
CA GLY A 513 12.52 -8.34 -1.39
C GLY A 513 11.78 -9.36 -0.51
N VAL A 514 11.52 -9.01 0.76
CA VAL A 514 10.75 -9.82 1.73
C VAL A 514 9.78 -8.92 2.50
N MET A 515 8.74 -9.50 3.09
CA MET A 515 7.76 -8.74 3.88
C MET A 515 7.40 -9.49 5.15
N PRO A 516 7.45 -8.87 6.35
CA PRO A 516 6.92 -9.49 7.56
C PRO A 516 5.43 -9.77 7.44
N LEU A 517 5.03 -10.96 7.87
CA LEU A 517 3.65 -11.40 7.86
C LEU A 517 3.39 -12.33 9.05
N ASP A 518 2.48 -11.93 9.93
CA ASP A 518 1.82 -12.88 10.83
C ASP A 518 0.71 -13.57 10.03
N MET A 519 0.90 -14.85 9.74
CA MET A 519 0.05 -15.59 8.81
C MET A 519 -1.41 -15.56 9.27
N PRO A 520 -2.34 -14.97 8.50
CA PRO A 520 -3.73 -14.94 8.89
C PRO A 520 -4.42 -16.31 8.79
N GLU A 521 -5.54 -16.46 9.49
CA GLU A 521 -6.48 -17.55 9.24
C GLU A 521 -7.16 -17.37 7.87
N SER A 522 -7.73 -18.45 7.32
CA SER A 522 -8.44 -18.44 6.04
C SER A 522 -9.94 -18.70 6.19
N VAL A 523 -10.76 -18.08 5.34
CA VAL A 523 -12.17 -18.39 5.11
C VAL A 523 -12.33 -18.92 3.70
N LEU A 524 -12.91 -20.11 3.55
CA LEU A 524 -13.19 -20.69 2.24
C LEU A 524 -14.55 -20.20 1.73
N VAL A 525 -14.58 -19.67 0.52
CA VAL A 525 -15.81 -19.37 -0.24
C VAL A 525 -15.90 -20.34 -1.41
N ARG A 526 -16.88 -21.22 -1.37
CA ARG A 526 -17.09 -22.25 -2.40
C ARG A 526 -18.33 -21.94 -3.23
N PHE A 527 -18.14 -21.79 -4.54
CA PHE A 527 -19.23 -21.62 -5.48
C PHE A 527 -19.71 -22.98 -6.01
N LYS A 528 -21.02 -23.12 -6.21
CA LYS A 528 -21.63 -24.28 -6.88
C LYS A 528 -22.81 -23.86 -7.74
N GLY A 529 -23.20 -24.71 -8.68
CA GLY A 529 -24.33 -24.45 -9.58
C GLY A 529 -23.92 -23.64 -10.81
N THR A 530 -24.89 -22.99 -11.45
CA THR A 530 -24.68 -22.21 -12.67
C THR A 530 -25.24 -20.80 -12.53
N LEU A 531 -24.60 -19.82 -13.18
CA LEU A 531 -25.13 -18.46 -13.28
C LEU A 531 -26.54 -18.48 -13.88
N GLN A 532 -27.45 -17.73 -13.27
CA GLN A 532 -28.82 -17.57 -13.77
C GLN A 532 -28.87 -16.49 -14.87
N PRO A 533 -29.85 -16.54 -15.77
CA PRO A 533 -30.04 -15.50 -16.80
C PRO A 533 -30.09 -14.09 -16.20
N GLY A 534 -29.37 -13.16 -16.80
CA GLY A 534 -29.28 -11.77 -16.32
C GLY A 534 -28.40 -11.56 -15.08
N VAL A 535 -27.82 -12.60 -14.50
CA VAL A 535 -26.89 -12.48 -13.37
C VAL A 535 -25.45 -12.50 -13.89
N THR A 536 -24.67 -11.51 -13.48
CA THR A 536 -23.28 -11.29 -13.91
C THR A 536 -22.29 -11.75 -12.83
N LEU A 537 -20.99 -11.77 -13.17
CA LEU A 537 -19.96 -12.06 -12.17
C LEU A 537 -19.91 -11.01 -11.06
N ARG A 538 -20.25 -9.75 -11.37
CA ARG A 538 -20.31 -8.68 -10.38
C ARG A 538 -21.44 -8.90 -9.36
N ASP A 539 -22.51 -9.59 -9.73
CA ASP A 539 -23.54 -10.00 -8.79
C ASP A 539 -23.03 -11.13 -7.88
N ILE A 540 -22.17 -12.01 -8.39
CA ILE A 540 -21.52 -13.06 -7.57
C ILE A 540 -20.54 -12.48 -6.57
N VAL A 541 -19.84 -11.41 -6.94
CA VAL A 541 -19.04 -10.60 -5.99
C VAL A 541 -19.91 -10.13 -4.83
N ASN A 542 -21.09 -9.58 -5.11
CA ASN A 542 -22.04 -9.10 -4.09
C ASN A 542 -22.75 -10.26 -3.34
N ALA A 543 -22.84 -11.44 -3.94
CA ALA A 543 -23.40 -12.63 -3.30
C ALA A 543 -22.58 -13.11 -2.10
N ILE A 544 -21.26 -12.90 -2.09
CA ILE A 544 -20.38 -13.28 -0.97
C ILE A 544 -20.83 -12.60 0.33
N PRO A 545 -20.85 -11.24 0.43
CA PRO A 545 -21.38 -10.57 1.61
C PRO A 545 -22.87 -10.84 1.85
N TYR A 546 -23.69 -10.94 0.81
CA TYR A 546 -25.13 -11.22 0.95
C TYR A 546 -25.39 -12.53 1.71
N VAL A 547 -24.72 -13.62 1.30
CA VAL A 547 -24.85 -14.94 1.95
C VAL A 547 -24.27 -14.90 3.38
N ALA A 548 -23.15 -14.22 3.60
CA ALA A 548 -22.59 -14.07 4.94
C ALA A 548 -23.53 -13.33 5.90
N ILE A 549 -24.25 -12.31 5.42
CA ILE A 549 -25.28 -11.59 6.19
C ILE A 549 -26.44 -12.52 6.54
N GLN A 550 -26.94 -13.29 5.57
CA GLN A 550 -28.01 -14.26 5.80
C GLN A 550 -27.62 -15.33 6.83
N GLN A 551 -26.34 -15.70 6.89
CA GLN A 551 -25.80 -16.65 7.87
C GLN A 551 -25.45 -16.01 9.22
N GLY A 552 -25.63 -14.69 9.40
CA GLY A 552 -25.26 -13.97 10.63
C GLY A 552 -23.76 -13.86 10.86
N LYS A 553 -22.94 -14.04 9.81
CA LYS A 553 -21.46 -13.97 9.86
C LYS A 553 -20.90 -12.59 9.49
N LEU A 554 -21.78 -11.73 8.97
CA LEU A 554 -21.47 -10.34 8.65
C LEU A 554 -22.66 -9.44 9.01
N THR A 555 -22.40 -8.28 9.61
CA THR A 555 -23.43 -7.29 9.95
C THR A 555 -23.13 -5.94 9.30
N VAL A 556 -24.20 -5.23 8.88
CA VAL A 556 -24.11 -3.87 8.32
C VAL A 556 -23.92 -2.81 9.41
N ALA A 557 -24.50 -3.01 10.59
CA ALA A 557 -24.35 -2.09 11.72
C ALA A 557 -22.87 -1.91 12.11
N LYS A 558 -22.47 -0.67 12.38
CA LYS A 558 -21.08 -0.31 12.69
C LYS A 558 -20.71 -0.58 14.15
N GLU A 559 -21.64 -0.34 15.06
CA GLU A 559 -21.51 -0.71 16.46
C GLU A 559 -21.51 -2.24 16.58
N ASN A 560 -20.52 -2.80 17.30
CA ASN A 560 -20.35 -4.26 17.47
C ASN A 560 -20.33 -5.05 16.15
N LYS A 561 -19.78 -4.45 15.09
CA LYS A 561 -19.75 -5.05 13.74
C LYS A 561 -19.14 -6.45 13.75
N GLN A 562 -19.90 -7.44 13.29
CA GLN A 562 -19.40 -8.77 12.99
C GLN A 562 -18.97 -8.84 11.53
N ASN A 563 -17.79 -9.39 11.30
CA ASN A 563 -17.26 -9.62 9.95
C ASN A 563 -16.28 -10.80 9.97
N ILE A 564 -16.76 -11.98 9.55
CA ILE A 564 -15.95 -13.20 9.49
C ILE A 564 -14.68 -13.05 8.64
N TYR A 565 -14.68 -12.16 7.65
CA TYR A 565 -13.55 -11.97 6.74
C TYR A 565 -12.47 -11.01 7.27
N SER A 566 -12.80 -10.21 8.28
CA SER A 566 -11.91 -9.15 8.77
C SER A 566 -10.60 -9.73 9.29
N GLY A 567 -9.48 -9.33 8.67
CA GLY A 567 -8.15 -9.81 9.05
C GLY A 567 -7.84 -11.25 8.65
N LYS A 568 -8.67 -11.89 7.82
CA LYS A 568 -8.45 -13.24 7.29
C LYS A 568 -8.10 -13.22 5.82
N ILE A 569 -7.63 -14.34 5.29
CA ILE A 569 -7.49 -14.58 3.86
C ILE A 569 -8.81 -15.14 3.34
N ILE A 570 -9.32 -14.60 2.23
CA ILE A 570 -10.46 -15.21 1.51
C ILE A 570 -9.91 -16.13 0.42
N GLU A 571 -10.20 -17.42 0.52
CA GLU A 571 -9.85 -18.41 -0.49
C GLU A 571 -11.09 -18.82 -1.27
N MET A 572 -11.03 -18.83 -2.60
CA MET A 572 -12.20 -19.07 -3.45
C MET A 572 -12.01 -20.29 -4.37
N GLU A 573 -13.06 -21.08 -4.53
CA GLU A 573 -13.08 -22.21 -5.46
C GLU A 573 -14.47 -22.46 -6.06
N GLY A 574 -14.53 -23.31 -7.09
CA GLY A 574 -15.78 -23.69 -7.79
C GLY A 574 -16.03 -22.99 -9.13
N LEU A 575 -15.13 -22.08 -9.53
CA LEU A 575 -15.18 -21.35 -10.80
C LEU A 575 -13.83 -21.40 -11.54
N PRO A 576 -13.29 -22.60 -11.87
CA PRO A 576 -11.93 -22.74 -12.35
C PRO A 576 -11.68 -22.14 -13.75
N ASP A 577 -12.73 -21.96 -14.55
CA ASP A 577 -12.64 -21.56 -15.97
C ASP A 577 -12.94 -20.08 -16.20
N LEU A 578 -12.99 -19.27 -15.14
CA LEU A 578 -13.06 -17.81 -15.25
C LEU A 578 -11.80 -17.29 -15.94
N LYS A 579 -11.94 -16.35 -16.88
CA LYS A 579 -10.77 -15.62 -17.40
C LYS A 579 -10.11 -14.82 -16.29
N LEU A 580 -8.84 -14.46 -16.46
CA LEU A 580 -8.11 -13.85 -15.35
C LEU A 580 -8.65 -12.47 -14.97
N GLU A 581 -9.09 -11.69 -15.94
CA GLU A 581 -9.73 -10.40 -15.69
C GLU A 581 -11.06 -10.57 -14.93
N GLN A 582 -11.76 -11.68 -15.12
CA GLN A 582 -12.98 -12.03 -14.38
C GLN A 582 -12.64 -12.47 -12.96
N ALA A 583 -11.66 -13.36 -12.80
CA ALA A 583 -11.18 -13.78 -11.48
C ALA A 583 -10.75 -12.57 -10.63
N PHE A 584 -10.20 -11.55 -11.27
CA PHE A 584 -9.85 -10.30 -10.61
C PHE A 584 -11.06 -9.54 -10.05
N GLU A 585 -12.25 -9.59 -10.66
CA GLU A 585 -13.45 -8.96 -10.08
C GLU A 585 -13.78 -9.53 -8.69
N LEU A 586 -13.56 -10.84 -8.49
CA LEU A 586 -13.73 -11.50 -7.19
C LEU A 586 -12.61 -11.14 -6.21
N THR A 587 -11.35 -11.24 -6.64
CA THR A 587 -10.21 -10.96 -5.75
C THR A 587 -10.15 -9.49 -5.35
N ASP A 588 -10.39 -8.57 -6.27
CA ASP A 588 -10.36 -7.11 -6.06
C ASP A 588 -11.31 -6.70 -4.91
N ALA A 589 -12.56 -7.16 -4.96
CA ALA A 589 -13.60 -6.84 -3.98
C ALA A 589 -13.37 -7.43 -2.57
N THR A 590 -12.38 -8.31 -2.38
CA THR A 590 -12.03 -8.80 -1.04
C THR A 590 -11.47 -7.69 -0.14
N ALA A 591 -10.97 -6.60 -0.73
CA ALA A 591 -10.57 -5.41 0.01
C ALA A 591 -11.73 -4.84 0.85
N GLU A 592 -12.94 -4.80 0.29
CA GLU A 592 -14.14 -4.29 0.96
C GLU A 592 -14.64 -5.24 2.05
N ARG A 593 -14.23 -6.52 2.04
CA ARG A 593 -14.48 -7.46 3.13
C ARG A 593 -13.52 -7.27 4.31
N SER A 594 -12.59 -6.31 4.21
CA SER A 594 -11.48 -6.13 5.16
C SER A 594 -10.59 -7.38 5.27
N ALA A 595 -10.50 -8.16 4.18
CA ALA A 595 -9.61 -9.31 4.10
C ALA A 595 -8.14 -8.84 4.03
N ALA A 596 -7.26 -9.59 4.69
CA ALA A 596 -5.81 -9.35 4.64
C ALA A 596 -5.24 -9.66 3.25
N GLY A 597 -5.70 -10.76 2.65
CA GLY A 597 -5.32 -11.21 1.31
C GLY A 597 -6.41 -12.09 0.70
N CYS A 598 -6.20 -12.54 -0.52
CA CYS A 598 -7.09 -13.51 -1.15
C CYS A 598 -6.36 -14.37 -2.18
N THR A 599 -6.95 -15.52 -2.48
CA THR A 599 -6.57 -16.35 -3.62
C THR A 599 -7.79 -17.04 -4.21
N ILE A 600 -7.72 -17.43 -5.48
CA ILE A 600 -8.80 -18.11 -6.20
C ILE A 600 -8.21 -19.28 -7.01
N LYS A 601 -8.83 -20.46 -6.90
CA LYS A 601 -8.44 -21.64 -7.65
C LYS A 601 -8.91 -21.53 -9.11
N LEU A 602 -7.95 -21.51 -10.04
CA LEU A 602 -8.17 -21.46 -11.50
C LEU A 602 -7.54 -22.65 -12.21
N SER A 603 -7.97 -22.94 -13.44
CA SER A 603 -7.39 -24.00 -14.28
C SER A 603 -6.05 -23.59 -14.91
N PRO A 604 -5.10 -24.53 -15.09
CA PRO A 604 -3.83 -24.25 -15.78
C PRO A 604 -4.02 -23.65 -17.17
N GLU A 605 -5.07 -24.04 -17.91
CA GLU A 605 -5.39 -23.56 -19.24
C GLU A 605 -5.71 -22.07 -19.25
N THR A 606 -6.54 -21.62 -18.29
CA THR A 606 -6.89 -20.22 -18.07
C THR A 606 -5.64 -19.39 -17.79
N VAL A 607 -4.78 -19.87 -16.89
CA VAL A 607 -3.53 -19.17 -16.52
C VAL A 607 -2.58 -19.10 -17.72
N ALA A 608 -2.44 -20.18 -18.48
CA ALA A 608 -1.57 -20.25 -19.65
C ALA A 608 -2.02 -19.33 -20.79
N GLU A 609 -3.33 -19.20 -21.03
CA GLU A 609 -3.87 -18.23 -21.99
C GLU A 609 -3.45 -16.81 -21.64
N TYR A 610 -3.64 -16.41 -20.38
CA TYR A 610 -3.31 -15.06 -19.93
C TYR A 610 -1.80 -14.77 -20.00
N LEU A 611 -0.96 -15.73 -19.59
CA LEU A 611 0.50 -15.55 -19.63
C LEU A 611 1.05 -15.44 -21.06
N ARG A 612 0.48 -16.14 -22.05
CA ARG A 612 0.87 -15.97 -23.46
C ARG A 612 0.62 -14.54 -23.94
N SER A 613 -0.58 -14.02 -23.68
CA SER A 613 -0.93 -12.62 -23.97
C SER A 613 0.02 -11.64 -23.26
N ASN A 614 0.34 -11.89 -21.98
CA ASN A 614 1.22 -11.03 -21.20
C ASN A 614 2.66 -11.01 -21.70
N VAL A 615 3.20 -12.15 -22.15
CA VAL A 615 4.54 -12.21 -22.74
C VAL A 615 4.64 -11.27 -23.95
N ALA A 616 3.64 -11.28 -24.83
CA ALA A 616 3.58 -10.36 -25.97
C ALA A 616 3.48 -8.89 -25.51
N LEU A 617 2.68 -8.60 -24.48
CA LEU A 617 2.60 -7.25 -23.89
C LEU A 617 3.92 -6.77 -23.32
N LEU A 618 4.61 -7.59 -22.54
CA LEU A 618 5.88 -7.21 -21.91
C LEU A 618 6.99 -7.01 -22.96
N LYS A 619 7.04 -7.85 -23.99
CA LYS A 619 7.94 -7.65 -25.14
C LYS A 619 7.63 -6.32 -25.86
N ASN A 620 6.35 -6.01 -26.07
CA ASN A 620 5.93 -4.72 -26.63
C ASN A 620 6.33 -3.53 -25.75
N MET A 621 6.21 -3.64 -24.43
CA MET A 621 6.65 -2.59 -23.50
C MET A 621 8.14 -2.29 -23.66
N VAL A 622 8.98 -3.32 -23.80
CA VAL A 622 10.41 -3.12 -24.09
C VAL A 622 10.60 -2.40 -25.44
N ALA A 623 9.92 -2.85 -26.50
CA ALA A 623 9.98 -2.21 -27.81
C ALA A 623 9.53 -0.74 -27.79
N ARG A 624 8.60 -0.38 -26.91
CA ARG A 624 8.09 1.00 -26.69
C ARG A 624 8.94 1.82 -25.71
N GLY A 625 10.07 1.29 -25.24
CA GLY A 625 11.01 1.98 -24.36
C GLY A 625 10.46 2.25 -22.97
N TYR A 626 9.69 1.31 -22.39
CA TYR A 626 9.36 1.37 -20.96
C TYR A 626 10.62 1.15 -20.12
N GLY A 627 10.64 1.77 -18.93
CA GLY A 627 11.81 1.77 -18.05
C GLY A 627 12.19 0.38 -17.54
N ASP A 628 13.50 0.15 -17.43
CA ASP A 628 14.16 -1.09 -16.99
C ASP A 628 13.79 -2.36 -17.79
N ALA A 629 14.24 -2.41 -19.05
CA ALA A 629 14.06 -3.57 -19.92
C ALA A 629 14.60 -4.88 -19.31
N ARG A 630 15.63 -4.80 -18.45
CA ARG A 630 16.21 -5.96 -17.76
C ARG A 630 15.18 -6.65 -16.88
N THR A 631 14.46 -5.91 -16.03
CA THR A 631 13.42 -6.46 -15.17
C THR A 631 12.24 -7.00 -15.96
N ILE A 632 11.82 -6.29 -17.02
CA ILE A 632 10.72 -6.75 -17.89
C ILE A 632 11.07 -8.09 -18.55
N LEU A 633 12.26 -8.21 -19.14
CA LEU A 633 12.70 -9.44 -19.82
C LEU A 633 12.99 -10.59 -18.85
N ARG A 634 13.48 -10.29 -17.63
CA ARG A 634 13.57 -11.29 -16.55
C ARG A 634 12.18 -11.86 -16.22
N ARG A 635 11.14 -11.02 -16.17
CA ARG A 635 9.76 -11.47 -15.94
C ARG A 635 9.25 -12.32 -17.11
N VAL A 636 9.46 -11.88 -18.36
CA VAL A 636 9.11 -12.64 -19.56
C VAL A 636 9.71 -14.04 -19.53
N SER A 637 11.01 -14.17 -19.23
CA SER A 637 11.67 -15.47 -19.16
C SER A 637 11.02 -16.40 -18.12
N LYS A 638 10.68 -15.89 -16.93
CA LYS A 638 10.00 -16.69 -15.90
C LYS A 638 8.59 -17.11 -16.32
N MET A 639 7.87 -16.26 -17.06
CA MET A 639 6.56 -16.62 -17.63
C MET A 639 6.71 -17.73 -18.68
N GLU A 640 7.69 -17.62 -19.58
CA GLU A 640 8.00 -18.65 -20.59
C GLU A 640 8.43 -19.97 -19.94
N GLN A 641 9.19 -19.92 -18.84
CA GLN A 641 9.55 -21.11 -18.05
C GLN A 641 8.32 -21.79 -17.43
N TRP A 642 7.39 -21.02 -16.87
CA TRP A 642 6.14 -21.59 -16.35
C TRP A 642 5.28 -22.17 -17.49
N LEU A 643 5.18 -21.48 -18.63
CA LEU A 643 4.43 -21.97 -19.80
C LEU A 643 4.99 -23.29 -20.36
N ALA A 644 6.30 -23.53 -20.22
CA ALA A 644 6.93 -24.79 -20.61
C ALA A 644 6.58 -25.97 -19.68
N ASN A 645 6.16 -25.69 -18.43
CA ASN A 645 5.74 -26.69 -17.46
C ASN A 645 4.63 -26.13 -16.53
N PRO A 646 3.38 -26.02 -17.03
CA PRO A 646 2.31 -25.30 -16.35
C PRO A 646 1.75 -26.12 -15.19
N VAL A 647 2.37 -25.97 -14.02
CA VAL A 647 1.93 -26.62 -12.76
C VAL A 647 1.41 -25.55 -11.81
N LEU A 648 0.26 -25.84 -11.19
CA LEU A 648 -0.35 -25.02 -10.15
C LEU A 648 -0.40 -25.79 -8.83
N MET A 649 -0.28 -25.06 -7.72
CA MET A 649 -0.56 -25.57 -6.39
C MET A 649 -2.05 -25.81 -6.18
N GLU A 650 -2.36 -26.75 -5.29
CA GLU A 650 -3.71 -27.00 -4.78
C GLU A 650 -3.69 -27.08 -3.26
N ALA A 651 -4.77 -26.64 -2.61
CA ALA A 651 -4.99 -26.89 -1.20
C ALA A 651 -5.01 -28.41 -0.91
N ASP A 652 -4.53 -28.81 0.27
CA ASP A 652 -4.70 -30.19 0.73
C ASP A 652 -6.17 -30.49 1.03
N VAL A 653 -6.57 -31.74 0.83
CA VAL A 653 -7.98 -32.19 0.97
C VAL A 653 -8.50 -31.99 2.39
N ASP A 654 -7.63 -32.06 3.40
CA ASP A 654 -7.95 -31.94 4.81
C ASP A 654 -7.51 -30.59 5.42
N ALA A 655 -7.28 -29.57 4.59
CA ALA A 655 -6.90 -28.24 5.05
C ALA A 655 -7.98 -27.60 5.95
N ASP A 656 -7.55 -26.95 7.03
CA ASP A 656 -8.44 -26.30 7.98
C ASP A 656 -8.72 -24.83 7.60
N TYR A 657 -9.98 -24.44 7.71
CA TYR A 657 -10.46 -23.08 7.51
C TYR A 657 -11.18 -22.59 8.77
N ALA A 658 -11.07 -21.30 9.08
CA ALA A 658 -11.82 -20.69 10.18
C ALA A 658 -13.34 -20.76 9.94
N ASP A 659 -13.75 -20.71 8.67
CA ASP A 659 -15.13 -20.91 8.26
C ASP A 659 -15.20 -21.32 6.77
N VAL A 660 -16.31 -21.95 6.38
CA VAL A 660 -16.64 -22.30 5.01
C VAL A 660 -18.01 -21.71 4.65
N ILE A 661 -18.05 -20.91 3.59
CA ILE A 661 -19.26 -20.25 3.09
C ILE A 661 -19.52 -20.78 1.68
N GLU A 662 -20.64 -21.48 1.53
CA GLU A 662 -21.09 -21.99 0.24
C GLU A 662 -22.06 -21.01 -0.42
N VAL A 663 -21.74 -20.60 -1.64
CA VAL A 663 -22.57 -19.71 -2.47
C VAL A 663 -23.17 -20.53 -3.61
N ASP A 664 -24.47 -20.81 -3.53
CA ASP A 664 -25.22 -21.52 -4.57
C ASP A 664 -25.69 -20.54 -5.64
N LEU A 665 -25.04 -20.59 -6.81
CA LEU A 665 -25.32 -19.68 -7.93
C LEU A 665 -26.75 -19.81 -8.45
N ASN A 666 -27.42 -20.95 -8.22
CA ASN A 666 -28.82 -21.13 -8.63
C ASN A 666 -29.80 -20.34 -7.76
N GLN A 667 -29.38 -19.90 -6.57
CA GLN A 667 -30.22 -19.12 -5.65
C GLN A 667 -30.12 -17.61 -5.92
N ILE A 668 -29.15 -17.18 -6.73
CA ILE A 668 -29.02 -15.78 -7.14
C ILE A 668 -29.78 -15.63 -8.46
N THR A 669 -31.05 -15.23 -8.35
CA THR A 669 -32.00 -15.20 -9.48
C THR A 669 -32.25 -13.79 -10.05
N GLU A 670 -31.68 -12.77 -9.43
CA GLU A 670 -31.72 -11.39 -9.90
C GLU A 670 -30.42 -10.67 -9.51
N PRO A 671 -30.09 -9.51 -10.13
CA PRO A 671 -28.89 -8.76 -9.78
C PRO A 671 -28.85 -8.33 -8.31
N LEU A 672 -27.63 -8.26 -7.76
CA LEU A 672 -27.36 -7.80 -6.40
C LEU A 672 -26.60 -6.47 -6.46
N VAL A 673 -27.01 -5.51 -5.63
CA VAL A 673 -26.36 -4.19 -5.55
C VAL A 673 -25.90 -3.91 -4.13
N ALA A 674 -24.76 -3.23 -3.99
CA ALA A 674 -24.45 -2.57 -2.72
C ALA A 674 -25.22 -1.25 -2.68
N ALA A 675 -26.20 -1.16 -1.79
CA ALA A 675 -27.01 0.02 -1.57
C ALA A 675 -26.16 1.17 -0.96
N PRO A 676 -26.64 2.42 -0.97
CA PRO A 676 -25.82 3.58 -0.76
C PRO A 676 -24.96 3.56 0.50
N ASN A 677 -23.69 3.93 0.28
CA ASN A 677 -22.73 4.38 1.28
C ASN A 677 -22.20 3.35 2.26
N ASP A 678 -22.41 2.07 1.97
CA ASP A 678 -21.74 0.95 2.62
C ASP A 678 -21.56 -0.24 1.65
N PRO A 679 -20.32 -0.69 1.35
CA PRO A 679 -20.09 -1.86 0.50
C PRO A 679 -20.64 -3.17 1.09
N ASP A 680 -20.95 -3.21 2.40
CA ASP A 680 -21.59 -4.35 3.07
C ASP A 680 -23.11 -4.38 2.91
N ASN A 681 -23.74 -3.26 2.54
CA ASN A 681 -25.19 -3.14 2.51
C ASN A 681 -25.76 -3.71 1.20
N ILE A 682 -25.72 -5.03 1.06
CA ILE A 682 -26.18 -5.70 -0.16
C ILE A 682 -27.70 -5.86 -0.17
N LYS A 683 -28.28 -5.56 -1.33
CA LYS A 683 -29.72 -5.63 -1.62
C LYS A 683 -29.97 -6.32 -2.95
N LEU A 684 -31.12 -6.98 -3.04
CA LEU A 684 -31.68 -7.40 -4.33
C LEU A 684 -32.00 -6.14 -5.14
N MET A 685 -31.79 -6.18 -6.46
CA MET A 685 -32.14 -5.08 -7.34
C MET A 685 -33.63 -4.69 -7.20
N SER A 686 -34.52 -5.69 -7.05
CA SER A 686 -35.95 -5.48 -6.83
C SER A 686 -36.29 -4.68 -5.57
N GLU A 687 -35.47 -4.76 -4.51
CA GLU A 687 -35.65 -3.95 -3.29
C GLU A 687 -35.38 -2.46 -3.53
N CYS A 688 -34.61 -2.12 -4.57
CA CYS A 688 -34.22 -0.75 -4.92
C CYS A 688 -34.89 -0.25 -6.21
N ALA A 689 -35.79 -1.04 -6.81
CA ALA A 689 -36.44 -0.71 -8.07
C ALA A 689 -37.20 0.62 -7.97
N GLY A 690 -37.00 1.50 -8.95
CA GLY A 690 -37.60 2.83 -8.96
C GLY A 690 -36.73 3.95 -8.40
N ASP A 691 -35.66 3.62 -7.65
CA ASP A 691 -34.76 4.64 -7.10
C ASP A 691 -34.15 5.50 -8.22
N PRO A 692 -34.19 6.84 -8.12
CA PRO A 692 -33.71 7.72 -9.18
C PRO A 692 -32.19 7.67 -9.30
N ILE A 693 -31.69 7.60 -10.54
CA ILE A 693 -30.26 7.62 -10.85
C ILE A 693 -29.95 8.86 -11.69
N HIS A 694 -29.13 9.75 -11.14
CA HIS A 694 -28.79 11.03 -11.75
C HIS A 694 -27.49 10.93 -12.57
N GLU A 695 -26.51 10.21 -12.05
CA GLU A 695 -25.23 9.95 -12.73
C GLU A 695 -24.89 8.45 -12.73
N VAL A 696 -24.21 7.99 -13.76
CA VAL A 696 -23.75 6.61 -13.90
C VAL A 696 -22.28 6.58 -14.24
N PHE A 697 -21.49 5.77 -13.54
CA PHE A 697 -20.06 5.58 -13.81
C PHE A 697 -19.75 4.13 -14.16
N ILE A 698 -19.28 3.92 -15.39
CA ILE A 698 -18.75 2.64 -15.86
C ILE A 698 -17.24 2.80 -16.06
N GLY A 699 -16.50 2.33 -15.07
CA GLY A 699 -15.03 2.31 -15.09
C GLY A 699 -14.43 2.07 -13.72
N SER A 700 -13.38 1.26 -13.65
CA SER A 700 -12.48 1.03 -12.51
C SER A 700 -11.63 -0.21 -12.81
N CYS A 701 -10.82 -0.63 -11.84
CA CYS A 701 -10.10 -1.90 -11.84
C CYS A 701 -11.03 -3.13 -11.93
N MET A 702 -12.30 -3.01 -11.50
CA MET A 702 -13.32 -4.06 -11.61
C MET A 702 -13.83 -4.28 -13.04
N THR A 703 -13.37 -3.49 -14.01
CA THR A 703 -13.89 -3.54 -15.38
C THR A 703 -12.86 -4.03 -16.38
N ASN A 704 -13.34 -4.76 -17.38
CA ASN A 704 -12.59 -5.21 -18.54
C ASN A 704 -13.33 -4.81 -19.83
N ILE A 705 -12.70 -4.99 -20.99
CA ILE A 705 -13.27 -4.58 -22.29
C ILE A 705 -14.69 -5.11 -22.55
N GLY A 706 -15.02 -6.32 -22.09
CA GLY A 706 -16.34 -6.93 -22.29
C GLY A 706 -17.47 -6.11 -21.70
N HIS A 707 -17.26 -5.53 -20.53
CA HIS A 707 -18.21 -4.67 -19.83
C HIS A 707 -18.57 -3.42 -20.65
N TYR A 708 -17.60 -2.84 -21.35
CA TYR A 708 -17.84 -1.68 -22.22
C TYR A 708 -18.59 -2.06 -23.49
N ARG A 709 -18.29 -3.23 -24.08
CA ARG A 709 -19.05 -3.72 -25.24
C ARG A 709 -20.50 -3.99 -24.87
N ALA A 710 -20.74 -4.66 -23.73
CA ALA A 710 -22.08 -4.92 -23.22
C ALA A 710 -22.83 -3.61 -22.92
N ALA A 711 -22.21 -2.67 -22.20
CA ALA A 711 -22.80 -1.37 -21.92
C ALA A 711 -23.16 -0.60 -23.21
N ALA A 712 -22.27 -0.58 -24.19
CA ALA A 712 -22.55 0.06 -25.48
C ALA A 712 -23.70 -0.63 -26.23
N LYS A 713 -23.79 -1.96 -26.21
CA LYS A 713 -24.92 -2.67 -26.85
C LYS A 713 -26.26 -2.42 -26.19
N VAL A 714 -26.31 -2.27 -24.87
CA VAL A 714 -27.53 -1.81 -24.18
C VAL A 714 -27.96 -0.42 -24.69
N LEU A 715 -26.99 0.48 -24.90
CA LEU A 715 -27.24 1.86 -25.31
C LEU A 715 -27.42 2.04 -26.84
N GLU A 716 -27.16 1.01 -27.64
CA GLU A 716 -27.18 1.10 -29.09
C GLU A 716 -28.58 1.45 -29.62
N GLY A 717 -28.65 2.55 -30.38
CA GLY A 717 -29.88 3.07 -30.97
C GLY A 717 -30.84 3.76 -29.99
N ALA A 718 -30.47 3.92 -28.71
CA ALA A 718 -31.34 4.54 -27.70
C ALA A 718 -31.35 6.07 -27.73
N GLY A 719 -30.35 6.71 -28.36
CA GLY A 719 -30.14 8.16 -28.28
C GLY A 719 -29.55 8.59 -26.92
N PRO A 720 -29.63 9.88 -26.56
CA PRO A 720 -29.10 10.37 -25.29
C PRO A 720 -29.72 9.68 -24.08
N VAL A 721 -28.88 9.25 -23.13
CA VAL A 721 -29.33 8.69 -21.86
C VAL A 721 -30.03 9.72 -20.97
N LYS A 722 -30.82 9.26 -20.01
CA LYS A 722 -31.60 10.15 -19.12
C LYS A 722 -30.77 10.77 -17.99
N GLY A 723 -29.72 10.08 -17.53
CA GLY A 723 -28.75 10.57 -16.55
C GLY A 723 -27.40 10.93 -17.18
N ARG A 724 -26.48 11.49 -16.40
CA ARG A 724 -25.10 11.73 -16.88
C ARG A 724 -24.29 10.44 -16.85
N LEU A 725 -23.88 9.95 -18.01
CA LEU A 725 -23.05 8.74 -18.12
C LEU A 725 -21.56 9.09 -18.26
N TRP A 726 -20.74 8.42 -17.46
CA TRP A 726 -19.28 8.50 -17.46
C TRP A 726 -18.68 7.15 -17.88
N ILE A 727 -17.83 7.15 -18.90
CA ILE A 727 -17.15 5.96 -19.42
C ILE A 727 -15.64 6.14 -19.27
N CYS A 728 -14.97 5.22 -18.58
CA CYS A 728 -13.52 5.31 -18.34
C CYS A 728 -12.85 3.93 -18.47
N PRO A 729 -12.37 3.56 -19.68
CA PRO A 729 -11.67 2.30 -19.90
C PRO A 729 -10.46 2.14 -18.98
N PRO A 730 -10.14 0.92 -18.53
CA PRO A 730 -9.10 0.72 -17.53
C PRO A 730 -7.69 0.92 -18.09
N THR A 731 -7.46 0.67 -19.38
CA THR A 731 -6.15 0.90 -20.02
C THR A 731 -6.28 1.57 -21.39
N ARG A 732 -5.17 2.14 -21.88
CA ARG A 732 -5.08 2.63 -23.26
C ARG A 732 -5.29 1.55 -24.31
N MET A 733 -5.04 0.27 -23.99
CA MET A 733 -5.27 -0.84 -24.90
C MET A 733 -6.76 -1.11 -25.06
N ASP A 734 -7.52 -1.08 -23.96
CA ASP A 734 -8.97 -1.19 -23.98
C ASP A 734 -9.60 -0.02 -24.74
N GLU A 735 -9.18 1.22 -24.44
CA GLU A 735 -9.65 2.40 -25.17
C GLU A 735 -9.39 2.29 -26.67
N LYS A 736 -8.16 1.91 -27.08
CA LYS A 736 -7.79 1.77 -28.49
C LYS A 736 -8.70 0.74 -29.18
N GLN A 737 -8.84 -0.45 -28.61
CA GLN A 737 -9.66 -1.52 -29.20
C GLN A 737 -11.13 -1.12 -29.30
N LEU A 738 -11.69 -0.48 -28.26
CA LEU A 738 -13.08 0.01 -28.28
C LEU A 738 -13.31 1.09 -29.33
N ARG A 739 -12.31 1.92 -29.64
CA ARG A 739 -12.37 2.90 -30.74
C ARG A 739 -12.33 2.22 -32.10
N GLU A 740 -11.43 1.25 -32.29
CA GLU A 740 -11.31 0.48 -33.53
C GLU A 740 -12.58 -0.33 -33.86
N GLU A 741 -13.25 -0.85 -32.85
CA GLU A 741 -14.52 -1.56 -32.97
C GLU A 741 -15.74 -0.63 -33.11
N GLY A 742 -15.56 0.70 -33.01
CA GLY A 742 -16.62 1.69 -33.20
C GLY A 742 -17.51 1.97 -31.97
N TYR A 743 -17.24 1.36 -30.81
CA TYR A 743 -18.05 1.53 -29.60
C TYR A 743 -18.05 2.97 -29.06
N TYR A 744 -16.99 3.73 -29.28
CA TYR A 744 -16.94 5.16 -28.92
C TYR A 744 -18.00 6.00 -29.65
N GLY A 745 -18.39 5.61 -30.87
CA GLY A 745 -19.48 6.26 -31.59
C GLY A 745 -20.83 6.08 -30.89
N ILE A 746 -21.06 4.90 -30.29
CA ILE A 746 -22.27 4.61 -29.52
C ILE A 746 -22.28 5.41 -28.22
N PHE A 747 -21.17 5.46 -27.49
CA PHE A 747 -21.07 6.28 -26.27
C PHE A 747 -21.27 7.77 -26.56
N ALA A 748 -20.74 8.28 -27.67
CA ALA A 748 -20.98 9.65 -28.11
C ALA A 748 -22.46 9.90 -28.44
N ALA A 749 -23.11 8.98 -29.17
CA ALA A 749 -24.54 9.08 -29.47
C ALA A 749 -25.42 9.01 -28.21
N ALA A 750 -24.98 8.27 -27.19
CA ALA A 750 -25.61 8.21 -25.88
C ALA A 750 -25.39 9.48 -25.03
N GLY A 751 -24.53 10.42 -25.47
CA GLY A 751 -24.19 11.63 -24.70
C GLY A 751 -23.24 11.35 -23.53
N ALA A 752 -22.50 10.25 -23.56
CA ALA A 752 -21.57 9.89 -22.49
C ALA A 752 -20.36 10.83 -22.45
N ARG A 753 -19.89 11.13 -21.23
CA ARG A 753 -18.57 11.74 -20.99
C ARG A 753 -17.52 10.63 -20.93
N THR A 754 -16.64 10.59 -21.93
CA THR A 754 -15.50 9.65 -21.94
C THR A 754 -14.32 10.27 -21.22
N GLU A 755 -13.78 9.58 -20.23
CA GLU A 755 -12.56 9.94 -19.52
C GLU A 755 -11.37 9.17 -20.11
N MET A 756 -10.16 9.72 -19.97
CA MET A 756 -8.95 9.00 -20.34
C MET A 756 -8.71 7.79 -19.42
N PRO A 757 -7.92 6.79 -19.84
CA PRO A 757 -7.64 5.62 -19.03
C PRO A 757 -7.05 5.95 -17.66
N GLY A 758 -7.68 5.45 -16.59
CA GLY A 758 -7.29 5.72 -15.22
C GLY A 758 -8.40 5.42 -14.21
N CYS A 759 -8.19 5.80 -12.94
CA CYS A 759 -9.17 5.52 -11.88
C CYS A 759 -10.38 6.45 -11.93
N SER A 760 -10.23 7.66 -12.48
CA SER A 760 -11.30 8.66 -12.63
C SER A 760 -12.12 8.84 -11.34
N LEU A 761 -13.45 8.72 -11.41
CA LEU A 761 -14.37 8.94 -10.29
C LEU A 761 -14.25 7.90 -9.16
N CYS A 762 -13.60 6.75 -9.39
CA CYS A 762 -13.43 5.70 -8.37
C CYS A 762 -12.75 6.23 -7.10
N MET A 763 -11.82 7.18 -7.25
CA MET A 763 -11.16 7.82 -6.10
C MET A 763 -11.79 9.14 -5.67
N GLY A 764 -12.40 9.88 -6.60
CA GLY A 764 -12.97 11.21 -6.33
C GLY A 764 -11.96 12.27 -5.90
N ASN A 765 -10.68 12.09 -6.25
CA ASN A 765 -9.61 13.04 -5.90
C ASN A 765 -9.44 14.19 -6.92
N GLN A 766 -9.93 13.99 -8.16
CA GLN A 766 -9.91 14.96 -9.24
C GLN A 766 -11.35 15.31 -9.68
N ALA A 767 -11.84 14.64 -10.73
CA ALA A 767 -13.24 14.73 -11.12
C ALA A 767 -14.14 14.12 -10.03
N ARG A 768 -15.31 14.73 -9.84
CA ARG A 768 -16.34 14.31 -8.89
C ARG A 768 -17.71 14.44 -9.54
N VAL A 769 -18.66 13.66 -9.05
CA VAL A 769 -20.08 13.83 -9.37
C VAL A 769 -20.62 15.10 -8.72
N ALA A 770 -21.80 15.55 -9.15
CA ALA A 770 -22.47 16.68 -8.51
C ALA A 770 -22.85 16.39 -7.05
N ASP A 771 -22.99 17.43 -6.24
CA ASP A 771 -23.31 17.31 -4.82
C ASP A 771 -24.73 16.76 -4.63
N GLY A 772 -24.89 15.85 -3.66
CA GLY A 772 -26.19 15.32 -3.23
C GLY A 772 -26.90 14.42 -4.25
N VAL A 773 -26.25 14.03 -5.34
CA VAL A 773 -26.86 13.19 -6.37
C VAL A 773 -26.79 11.70 -6.04
N THR A 774 -27.73 10.94 -6.59
CA THR A 774 -27.69 9.47 -6.60
C THR A 774 -26.91 8.96 -7.81
N VAL A 775 -25.96 8.05 -7.57
CA VAL A 775 -25.06 7.49 -8.58
C VAL A 775 -25.20 5.98 -8.64
N PHE A 776 -25.19 5.42 -9.85
CA PHE A 776 -24.93 3.98 -10.04
C PHE A 776 -23.51 3.78 -10.55
N SER A 777 -22.69 2.98 -9.87
CA SER A 777 -21.27 2.86 -10.17
C SER A 777 -20.80 1.42 -10.28
N THR A 778 -19.87 1.16 -11.21
CA THR A 778 -19.12 -0.11 -11.26
C THR A 778 -17.80 -0.05 -10.48
N SER A 779 -17.53 1.02 -9.75
CA SER A 779 -16.33 1.15 -8.90
C SER A 779 -16.39 0.23 -7.67
N THR A 780 -15.33 0.21 -6.86
CA THR A 780 -15.23 -0.70 -5.71
C THR A 780 -15.85 -0.15 -4.42
N ARG A 781 -16.02 1.17 -4.29
CA ARG A 781 -16.38 1.82 -3.02
C ARG A 781 -17.46 2.88 -3.20
N ASN A 782 -18.47 2.81 -2.34
CA ASN A 782 -19.54 3.81 -2.25
C ASN A 782 -19.51 4.65 -0.96
N PHE A 783 -18.46 4.58 -0.13
CA PHE A 783 -18.37 5.34 1.13
C PHE A 783 -18.80 6.80 1.00
N ASN A 784 -19.34 7.36 2.10
CA ASN A 784 -19.74 8.76 2.18
C ASN A 784 -18.66 9.69 1.60
N ASN A 785 -19.09 10.62 0.76
CA ASN A 785 -18.25 11.64 0.11
C ASN A 785 -17.18 11.12 -0.86
N ARG A 786 -17.12 9.80 -1.15
CA ARG A 786 -16.11 9.21 -2.03
C ARG A 786 -16.15 9.77 -3.44
N MET A 787 -17.27 9.62 -4.15
CA MET A 787 -17.40 10.10 -5.54
C MET A 787 -17.78 11.58 -5.63
N GLY A 788 -18.47 12.11 -4.62
CA GLY A 788 -18.99 13.48 -4.58
C GLY A 788 -19.61 13.78 -3.20
N LYS A 789 -19.71 15.05 -2.83
CA LYS A 789 -20.16 15.45 -1.50
C LYS A 789 -21.64 15.11 -1.32
N GLY A 790 -21.98 14.37 -0.26
CA GLY A 790 -23.36 13.95 0.03
C GLY A 790 -23.98 13.00 -1.01
N ALA A 791 -23.20 12.50 -1.98
CA ALA A 791 -23.71 11.58 -2.99
C ALA A 791 -24.17 10.25 -2.37
N GLN A 792 -25.21 9.66 -2.95
CA GLN A 792 -25.72 8.32 -2.60
C GLN A 792 -25.32 7.34 -3.69
N VAL A 793 -24.41 6.43 -3.43
CA VAL A 793 -23.77 5.63 -4.49
C VAL A 793 -24.14 4.15 -4.39
N TYR A 794 -24.83 3.62 -5.40
CA TYR A 794 -25.02 2.18 -5.59
C TYR A 794 -23.81 1.57 -6.28
N LEU A 795 -23.44 0.34 -5.91
CA LEU A 795 -22.44 -0.46 -6.63
C LEU A 795 -23.09 -1.68 -7.30
N GLY A 796 -22.79 -1.91 -8.57
CA GLY A 796 -23.32 -3.06 -9.32
C GLY A 796 -22.61 -3.32 -10.65
N SER A 797 -23.21 -4.19 -11.47
CA SER A 797 -22.67 -4.62 -12.77
C SER A 797 -22.71 -3.52 -13.84
N ALA A 798 -21.89 -3.66 -14.88
CA ALA A 798 -21.83 -2.69 -15.98
C ALA A 798 -23.09 -2.73 -16.86
N GLU A 799 -23.64 -3.92 -17.03
CA GLU A 799 -24.90 -4.19 -17.71
C GLU A 799 -26.05 -3.46 -17.01
N LEU A 800 -26.19 -3.63 -15.69
CA LEU A 800 -27.19 -2.92 -14.90
C LEU A 800 -26.94 -1.42 -14.88
N ALA A 801 -25.68 -0.98 -14.80
CA ALA A 801 -25.33 0.44 -14.90
C ALA A 801 -25.80 1.07 -16.22
N ALA A 802 -25.62 0.37 -17.35
CA ALA A 802 -26.08 0.84 -18.65
C ALA A 802 -27.61 0.92 -18.73
N VAL A 803 -28.33 -0.04 -18.16
CA VAL A 803 -29.79 0.00 -18.02
C VAL A 803 -30.24 1.17 -17.15
N CYS A 804 -29.58 1.40 -16.01
CA CYS A 804 -29.83 2.54 -15.14
C CYS A 804 -29.60 3.87 -15.86
N ALA A 805 -28.56 3.98 -16.69
CA ALA A 805 -28.31 5.18 -17.50
C ALA A 805 -29.44 5.43 -18.51
N LEU A 806 -29.89 4.37 -19.19
CA LEU A 806 -30.98 4.43 -20.16
C LEU A 806 -32.30 4.86 -19.50
N LEU A 807 -32.61 4.31 -18.32
CA LEU A 807 -33.91 4.51 -17.67
C LEU A 807 -33.94 5.70 -16.70
N GLY A 808 -32.79 6.18 -16.22
CA GLY A 808 -32.67 7.23 -15.21
C GLY A 808 -33.08 6.80 -13.80
N ARG A 809 -33.19 5.48 -13.58
CA ARG A 809 -33.60 4.85 -12.32
C ARG A 809 -33.18 3.38 -12.31
N ILE A 810 -33.22 2.75 -11.14
CA ILE A 810 -33.08 1.29 -11.04
C ILE A 810 -34.31 0.62 -11.72
N PRO A 811 -34.11 -0.35 -12.63
CA PRO A 811 -35.18 -1.05 -13.36
C PRO A 811 -35.97 -2.00 -12.46
N THR A 812 -37.15 -2.43 -12.91
CA THR A 812 -37.75 -3.67 -12.39
C THR A 812 -37.05 -4.91 -12.97
N ILE A 813 -37.30 -6.09 -12.41
CA ILE A 813 -36.76 -7.35 -12.95
C ILE A 813 -37.20 -7.55 -14.40
N GLU A 814 -38.47 -7.30 -14.70
CA GLU A 814 -39.03 -7.49 -16.04
C GLU A 814 -38.36 -6.55 -17.05
N GLU A 815 -38.22 -5.27 -16.71
CA GLU A 815 -37.55 -4.28 -17.57
C GLU A 815 -36.09 -4.64 -17.81
N TYR A 816 -35.38 -5.06 -16.75
CA TYR A 816 -33.99 -5.46 -16.84
C TYR A 816 -33.83 -6.68 -17.76
N MET A 817 -34.59 -7.74 -17.50
CA MET A 817 -34.54 -8.98 -18.28
C MET A 817 -34.93 -8.75 -19.74
N GLU A 818 -35.97 -7.97 -20.01
CA GLU A 818 -36.37 -7.62 -21.37
C GLU A 818 -35.23 -6.91 -22.13
N ILE A 819 -34.58 -5.93 -21.51
CA ILE A 819 -33.49 -5.19 -22.15
C ILE A 819 -32.29 -6.09 -22.38
N ILE A 820 -31.84 -6.83 -21.37
CA ILE A 820 -30.65 -7.68 -21.45
C ILE A 820 -30.84 -8.80 -22.46
N THR A 821 -31.97 -9.52 -22.42
CA THR A 821 -32.23 -10.61 -23.36
C THR A 821 -32.34 -10.12 -24.81
N ASN A 822 -32.94 -8.95 -25.04
CA ASN A 822 -33.07 -8.43 -26.40
C ASN A 822 -31.77 -7.81 -26.95
N LYS A 823 -30.95 -7.21 -26.09
CA LYS A 823 -29.78 -6.43 -26.51
C LYS A 823 -28.46 -7.18 -26.40
N LEU A 824 -28.33 -8.12 -25.46
CA LEU A 824 -27.05 -8.79 -25.15
C LEU A 824 -27.03 -10.26 -25.57
N ASP A 825 -28.06 -11.05 -25.24
CA ASP A 825 -28.07 -12.51 -25.51
C ASP A 825 -27.73 -12.87 -26.98
N PRO A 826 -28.21 -12.13 -28.01
CA PRO A 826 -27.87 -12.43 -29.41
C PRO A 826 -26.38 -12.28 -29.73
N PHE A 827 -25.61 -11.57 -28.90
CA PHE A 827 -24.21 -11.21 -29.12
C PHE A 827 -23.28 -11.71 -28.02
N ALA A 828 -23.76 -12.48 -27.04
CA ALA A 828 -23.00 -12.84 -25.84
C ALA A 828 -21.62 -13.46 -26.15
N ALA A 829 -21.52 -14.29 -27.19
CA ALA A 829 -20.25 -14.91 -27.62
C ALA A 829 -19.22 -13.89 -28.14
N ASP A 830 -19.66 -12.75 -28.69
CA ASP A 830 -18.79 -11.74 -29.29
C ASP A 830 -18.41 -10.61 -28.30
N LEU A 831 -19.28 -10.34 -27.32
CA LEU A 831 -19.11 -9.24 -26.37
C LEU A 831 -17.97 -9.51 -25.37
N TYR A 832 -17.93 -10.71 -24.81
CA TYR A 832 -16.98 -11.09 -23.76
C TYR A 832 -15.68 -11.69 -24.30
N ARG A 833 -15.16 -11.14 -25.41
CA ARG A 833 -13.82 -11.46 -25.94
C ARG A 833 -12.74 -10.63 -25.25
N TYR A 834 -11.80 -11.26 -24.57
CA TYR A 834 -10.75 -10.55 -23.81
C TYR A 834 -9.57 -10.16 -24.72
N LEU A 835 -8.70 -9.26 -24.23
CA LEU A 835 -7.52 -8.81 -24.97
C LEU A 835 -6.40 -9.86 -24.88
N ASN A 836 -6.28 -10.67 -25.93
CA ASN A 836 -5.17 -11.61 -26.14
C ASN A 836 -4.15 -11.00 -27.11
N PHE A 837 -3.12 -10.36 -26.56
CA PHE A 837 -2.14 -9.59 -27.33
C PHE A 837 -1.27 -10.45 -28.25
N ASP A 838 -1.03 -11.71 -27.88
CA ASP A 838 -0.37 -12.71 -28.72
C ASP A 838 -1.15 -13.06 -29.98
N GLN A 839 -2.46 -12.81 -29.98
CA GLN A 839 -3.36 -13.06 -31.11
C GLN A 839 -3.56 -11.84 -32.01
N ILE A 840 -2.97 -10.69 -31.66
CA ILE A 840 -3.01 -9.46 -32.46
C ILE A 840 -1.78 -9.42 -33.37
N PRO A 841 -1.93 -9.54 -34.71
CA PRO A 841 -0.78 -9.59 -35.62
C PRO A 841 0.12 -8.36 -35.50
N GLY A 842 1.41 -8.60 -35.26
CA GLY A 842 2.41 -7.54 -35.16
C GLY A 842 2.38 -6.72 -33.86
N PHE A 843 1.61 -7.13 -32.85
CA PHE A 843 1.46 -6.38 -31.61
C PHE A 843 2.78 -6.14 -30.87
N GLU A 844 3.68 -7.13 -30.81
CA GLU A 844 4.98 -6.99 -30.14
C GLU A 844 5.80 -5.81 -30.70
N GLU A 845 5.64 -5.52 -31.99
CA GLU A 845 6.36 -4.47 -32.72
C GLU A 845 5.60 -3.13 -32.76
N GLU A 846 4.36 -3.10 -32.30
CA GLU A 846 3.48 -1.94 -32.44
C GLU A 846 3.96 -0.76 -31.59
N GLY A 847 4.25 0.38 -32.24
CA GLY A 847 4.67 1.60 -31.58
C GLY A 847 6.13 1.56 -31.09
N ARG A 848 6.95 0.65 -31.64
CA ARG A 848 8.38 0.54 -31.35
C ARG A 848 9.10 1.89 -31.48
N VAL A 849 9.95 2.19 -30.51
CA VAL A 849 10.81 3.39 -30.49
C VAL A 849 12.30 3.06 -30.39
N ILE A 850 12.65 1.80 -30.08
CA ILE A 850 14.03 1.31 -30.07
C ILE A 850 14.32 0.42 -31.29
N PRO A 851 15.47 0.56 -31.98
CA PRO A 851 15.87 -0.33 -33.08
C PRO A 851 15.92 -1.80 -32.62
N LEU A 852 15.68 -2.75 -33.54
CA LEU A 852 15.66 -4.18 -33.22
C LEU A 852 17.03 -4.66 -32.71
N GLU A 853 18.11 -4.14 -33.29
CA GLU A 853 19.49 -4.44 -32.94
C GLU A 853 19.89 -3.89 -31.57
N ALA A 854 19.15 -2.89 -31.08
CA ALA A 854 19.33 -2.29 -29.75
C ALA A 854 18.44 -2.93 -28.67
N MET A 855 17.58 -3.88 -29.06
CA MET A 855 16.73 -4.58 -28.11
C MET A 855 17.59 -5.57 -27.30
N PRO A 856 17.55 -5.50 -25.95
CA PRO A 856 18.30 -6.45 -25.13
C PRO A 856 17.82 -7.87 -25.40
N ARG A 857 18.75 -8.80 -25.60
CA ARG A 857 18.41 -10.22 -25.71
C ARG A 857 18.15 -10.79 -24.32
N ILE A 858 17.19 -11.71 -24.22
CA ILE A 858 16.85 -12.35 -22.94
C ILE A 858 18.06 -13.09 -22.37
N GLU A 859 18.85 -13.74 -23.24
CA GLU A 859 20.05 -14.48 -22.85
C GLU A 859 21.10 -13.55 -22.22
N ASP A 860 21.28 -12.35 -22.77
CA ASP A 860 22.23 -11.35 -22.26
C ASP A 860 21.76 -10.79 -20.90
N VAL A 861 20.47 -10.53 -20.76
CA VAL A 861 19.84 -10.04 -19.52
C VAL A 861 19.98 -11.04 -18.36
N LEU A 862 19.88 -12.33 -18.68
CA LEU A 862 19.97 -13.42 -17.71
C LEU A 862 21.40 -13.89 -17.44
N GLY A 863 22.41 -13.33 -18.13
CA GLY A 863 23.80 -13.75 -18.00
C GLY A 863 24.04 -15.20 -18.48
N MET A 864 23.21 -15.69 -19.41
CA MET A 864 23.38 -17.01 -19.99
C MET A 864 24.54 -16.99 -20.99
N PRO A 865 25.44 -18.00 -21.00
CA PRO A 865 26.52 -18.05 -21.96
C PRO A 865 25.95 -18.05 -23.38
N ALA A 866 26.48 -17.18 -24.24
CA ALA A 866 26.07 -17.10 -25.64
C ALA A 866 26.16 -18.49 -26.27
N ILE A 867 25.02 -19.04 -26.68
CA ILE A 867 24.99 -20.29 -27.44
C ILE A 867 25.73 -19.99 -28.75
N ALA A 868 26.90 -20.60 -28.94
CA ALA A 868 27.63 -20.50 -30.19
C ALA A 868 26.72 -21.02 -31.31
N ASN A 869 26.33 -20.14 -32.23
CA ASN A 869 25.55 -20.48 -33.42
C ASN A 869 26.12 -21.74 -34.08
N ARG A 870 25.28 -22.77 -34.25
CA ARG A 870 25.51 -23.88 -35.18
C ARG A 870 24.59 -23.73 -36.37
#